data_AF-A0A971E4Q9-F1
#
_entry.id   AF-A0A971E4Q9-F1
#
_cell.length_a   1.000
_cell.length_b   1.000
_cell.length_c   1.000
_cell.angle_alpha   90.00
_cell.angle_beta   90.00
_cell.angle_gamma   90.00
#
_symmetry.space_group_name_H-M   'P 1'
#
loop_
_entity.id
_entity.type
_entity.pdbx_description
1 polymer ?
#
loop_
_entity_poly.entity_id
_entity_poly.type
_entity_poly.pdbx_seq_one_letter_code
_entity_poly.pdbx_strand_id
1 'polypeptide(L)'
;MLNPRSGLVRAGVRAGFQLATVVVAAALFACIATSAALGADVEWDFRSPDLESGRETVTLSEPFTIATRFSFADVSLGDDSKWVAWLAGIATESDGIPEGVFIEWVGEKLLWSTTWKLRLVSSVGALMPSSSSGQRDSSTTVLSGNKPIAGHSYRAVMSYGSAEQELSVLVEDLTAGSVLYSGHFDVGNQAEHAPDEVLLAGAGWARYGKGGETSGSSFVRFETVSLDLAYERLGLPFSMKQEFDSYLVRHQPGLPDSPAKVTGSVIWEDDLISIEMVWPKTRVEGSVEVTCVSGDREVELVTAEWSDKRQSHMLDLSGVPCGEMTIALRYVIGEERTLIVERGLTKRAVTAGVEGKDYRNFFGPIWFSSASEAVKYARQMGNDYILYKDGMERNKDVDGMLFYLESPEYSVYPVPRLIYKDRDYTPEEIALYEEYFAWKSDDPFPNNMATGFSWGYTDRIGVEFDLQQQKVIDYIVDSTLALARRIESDAKAAGIDFRFGGIAWDVPAYEGSLFWSEVPPGSGRTRPVPLSTWTGKDSTFLHEGITHEHETFIDGAIAYYKTMFARVREVYPHAKFVFEPWGIYDVWNRIRHREDLKEFAPDFYLTEGPDLSYLTGEMTQEIASVWVGLDKMGSTSPDVIGVDENRAMLGQIAVKGAWFCNYGHWARIMLPSGGEERPWPTIPSIPDWFKLMRQVANWDNLSGVPLSERQWNGVAYESTNSCASPDVIYSRQPRTGKIFAVFMSGDGVVRLRPGEEVVSVSRVDGYFVESEDGMADVAIADGVIRLANMDRVEKGFIIVTTKSGVAAGE
;
A
#
# COMPACT_ATOMS: atom_id res chain seq x y z
N MET A 1 9.51 -1.31 60.80
CA MET A 1 10.66 -0.89 61.64
C MET A 1 11.85 -1.79 61.33
N LEU A 2 13.08 -1.31 61.52
CA LEU A 2 14.31 -2.09 61.79
C LEU A 2 14.66 -3.30 60.91
N ASN A 3 15.55 -3.04 59.94
CA ASN A 3 16.73 -3.87 59.61
C ASN A 3 17.76 -3.78 60.79
N PRO A 4 18.98 -4.37 60.81
CA PRO A 4 19.59 -5.46 60.01
C PRO A 4 20.35 -6.52 60.87
N ARG A 5 21.21 -7.37 60.22
CA ARG A 5 22.56 -7.88 60.63
C ARG A 5 22.74 -9.42 60.60
N SER A 6 23.94 -9.99 60.39
CA SER A 6 25.19 -9.54 59.69
C SER A 6 26.30 -10.61 59.78
N GLY A 7 27.21 -10.68 58.79
CA GLY A 7 28.61 -11.10 59.02
C GLY A 7 29.28 -11.92 57.90
N LEU A 8 30.62 -11.92 57.77
CA LEU A 8 31.65 -11.09 58.42
C LEU A 8 33.05 -11.29 57.74
N VAL A 9 34.06 -10.45 58.10
CA VAL A 9 35.53 -10.59 57.84
C VAL A 9 35.98 -10.25 56.39
N ARG A 10 37.00 -9.40 56.09
CA ARG A 10 37.96 -8.46 56.77
C ARG A 10 38.64 -7.60 55.64
N ALA A 11 39.49 -6.57 55.80
CA ALA A 11 39.92 -5.63 56.88
C ALA A 11 40.78 -4.49 56.24
N GLY A 12 41.05 -3.39 56.99
CA GLY A 12 41.97 -2.29 56.60
C GLY A 12 41.27 -1.15 55.81
N VAL A 13 41.08 0.11 56.25
CA VAL A 13 41.73 1.02 57.24
C VAL A 13 43.08 1.56 56.72
N ARG A 14 43.33 2.87 56.49
CA ARG A 14 42.74 4.11 57.07
C ARG A 14 42.77 5.36 56.12
N ALA A 15 41.82 6.27 56.37
CA ALA A 15 41.53 7.63 55.85
C ALA A 15 42.66 8.59 55.35
N GLY A 16 42.28 9.57 54.49
CA GLY A 16 42.71 10.98 54.65
C GLY A 16 42.75 11.94 53.44
N PHE A 17 41.82 12.92 53.39
CA PHE A 17 41.92 14.27 52.77
C PHE A 17 42.00 14.49 51.23
N GLN A 18 41.95 15.77 50.83
CA GLN A 18 41.68 16.30 49.47
C GLN A 18 42.89 16.99 48.80
N LEU A 19 42.71 17.31 47.51
CA LEU A 19 43.33 18.37 46.68
C LEU A 19 44.70 18.12 45.98
N ALA A 20 44.60 18.07 44.64
CA ALA A 20 45.43 18.77 43.62
C ALA A 20 46.87 18.34 43.26
N THR A 21 47.21 18.58 41.98
CA THR A 21 48.57 18.72 41.37
C THR A 21 49.33 17.39 41.12
N VAL A 22 49.61 16.87 39.90
CA VAL A 22 50.10 17.41 38.58
C VAL A 22 51.63 17.61 38.55
N VAL A 23 52.42 17.17 37.55
CA VAL A 23 52.08 16.47 36.27
C VAL A 23 52.04 14.94 36.48
N VAL A 24 52.57 13.97 35.70
CA VAL A 24 53.46 13.82 34.52
C VAL A 24 53.05 12.52 33.79
N ALA A 25 52.94 12.37 32.47
CA ALA A 25 52.72 13.29 31.33
C ALA A 25 52.25 12.43 30.11
N ALA A 26 51.77 13.07 29.03
CA ALA A 26 51.42 12.41 27.75
C ALA A 26 51.84 13.31 26.57
N ALA A 27 52.29 12.73 25.46
CA ALA A 27 52.65 13.48 24.26
C ALA A 27 51.42 13.68 23.37
N LEU A 28 50.75 14.83 23.49
CA LEU A 28 49.82 15.28 22.46
C LEU A 28 50.63 15.75 21.25
N PHE A 29 50.45 15.11 20.10
CA PHE A 29 50.42 15.87 18.86
C PHE A 29 49.10 16.63 18.84
N ALA A 30 49.17 17.95 18.69
CA ALA A 30 48.01 18.79 18.48
C ALA A 30 47.96 19.11 16.98
N CYS A 31 47.02 18.50 16.25
CA CYS A 31 46.69 18.94 14.89
C CYS A 31 46.18 20.38 14.99
N ILE A 32 46.89 21.30 14.34
CA ILE A 32 46.48 22.71 14.25
C ILE A 32 45.57 22.81 13.04
N ALA A 33 44.27 22.56 13.23
CA ALA A 33 43.29 22.76 12.18
C ALA A 33 43.24 24.24 11.79
N THR A 34 43.67 24.56 10.59
CA THR A 34 43.70 25.92 10.04
C THR A 34 42.42 26.17 9.24
N SER A 35 41.66 27.18 9.67
CA SER A 35 40.38 27.56 9.06
C SER A 35 40.44 29.00 8.54
N ALA A 36 40.56 29.16 7.22
CA ALA A 36 40.51 30.47 6.58
C ALA A 36 39.07 30.89 6.30
N ALA A 37 38.63 31.98 6.94
CA ALA A 37 37.39 32.67 6.58
C ALA A 37 37.66 33.54 5.33
N LEU A 38 37.23 33.07 4.16
CA LEU A 38 37.47 33.75 2.89
C LEU A 38 36.44 34.85 2.60
N GLY A 39 36.85 35.85 1.82
CA GLY A 39 35.98 36.94 1.36
C GLY A 39 34.89 36.47 0.40
N ALA A 40 33.87 37.30 0.17
CA ALA A 40 32.66 36.90 -0.55
C ALA A 40 32.85 36.54 -2.04
N ASP A 41 33.98 36.94 -2.64
CA ASP A 41 34.33 36.69 -4.04
C ASP A 41 35.83 36.36 -4.15
N VAL A 42 36.22 35.11 -3.93
CA VAL A 42 37.60 34.65 -4.21
C VAL A 42 37.62 33.84 -5.50
N GLU A 43 38.11 34.45 -6.57
CA GLU A 43 38.49 33.75 -7.80
C GLU A 43 39.86 33.09 -7.56
N TRP A 44 39.85 31.82 -7.16
CA TRP A 44 41.05 30.97 -7.10
C TRP A 44 41.49 30.63 -8.53
N ASP A 45 42.14 31.59 -9.18
CA ASP A 45 42.84 31.35 -10.43
C ASP A 45 44.26 30.85 -10.16
N PHE A 46 44.53 29.58 -10.51
CA PHE A 46 45.86 28.97 -10.43
C PHE A 46 46.90 29.70 -11.30
N ARG A 47 46.47 30.55 -12.24
CA ARG A 47 47.33 31.42 -13.07
C ARG A 47 47.73 32.73 -12.38
N SER A 48 47.30 32.98 -11.13
CA SER A 48 47.56 34.24 -10.41
C SER A 48 48.56 34.05 -9.23
N PRO A 49 49.73 34.73 -9.25
CA PRO A 49 50.69 34.67 -8.15
C PRO A 49 50.30 35.54 -6.93
N ASP A 50 49.40 36.51 -7.08
CA ASP A 50 49.27 37.65 -6.15
C ASP A 50 48.31 37.45 -4.95
N LEU A 51 47.97 36.20 -4.60
CA LEU A 51 47.18 35.86 -3.40
C LEU A 51 48.07 35.31 -2.27
N GLU A 52 48.86 36.19 -1.63
CA GLU A 52 49.79 35.88 -0.52
C GLU A 52 49.11 35.47 0.82
N SER A 53 47.82 35.16 0.85
CA SER A 53 47.12 34.72 2.08
C SER A 53 46.23 33.50 1.86
N GLY A 54 46.69 32.32 2.31
CA GLY A 54 45.87 31.10 2.37
C GLY A 54 46.32 29.92 1.49
N ARG A 55 47.54 29.93 0.92
CA ARG A 55 48.13 28.73 0.31
C ARG A 55 48.58 27.76 1.42
N GLU A 56 47.71 26.84 1.77
CA GLU A 56 48.02 25.72 2.67
C GLU A 56 48.46 24.50 1.84
N THR A 57 49.57 23.87 2.23
CA THR A 57 50.27 22.88 1.42
C THR A 57 50.24 21.50 2.07
N VAL A 58 50.02 20.47 1.25
CA VAL A 58 50.06 19.05 1.66
C VAL A 58 51.08 18.27 0.84
N THR A 59 51.49 17.10 1.34
CA THR A 59 52.28 16.10 0.63
C THR A 59 51.55 14.76 0.65
N LEU A 60 51.87 13.85 -0.28
CA LEU A 60 51.25 12.51 -0.33
C LEU A 60 51.86 11.53 0.69
N SER A 61 52.82 11.98 1.49
CA SER A 61 53.41 11.25 2.61
C SER A 61 52.57 11.32 3.89
N GLU A 62 51.77 12.37 4.08
CA GLU A 62 50.96 12.60 5.29
C GLU A 62 49.45 12.58 4.97
N PRO A 63 48.58 12.16 5.92
CA PRO A 63 47.14 12.19 5.73
C PRO A 63 46.60 13.63 5.86
N PHE A 64 45.55 13.96 5.09
CA PHE A 64 44.94 15.29 5.13
C PHE A 64 43.46 15.29 4.79
N THR A 65 42.72 16.29 5.29
CA THR A 65 41.30 16.52 4.99
C THR A 65 41.06 17.97 4.62
N ILE A 66 40.58 18.20 3.40
CA ILE A 66 40.17 19.50 2.88
C ILE A 66 38.64 19.57 2.96
N ALA A 67 38.11 20.46 3.79
CA ALA A 67 36.68 20.70 3.90
C ALA A 67 36.33 22.14 3.47
N THR A 68 35.25 22.28 2.70
CA THR A 68 34.77 23.58 2.22
C THR A 68 33.28 23.75 2.45
N ARG A 69 32.85 25.00 2.60
CA ARG A 69 31.43 25.41 2.54
C ARG A 69 31.26 26.46 1.47
N PHE A 70 30.18 26.35 0.71
CA PHE A 70 29.94 27.21 -0.44
C PHE A 70 28.46 27.28 -0.80
N SER A 71 28.04 28.36 -1.46
CA SER A 71 26.66 28.56 -1.90
C SER A 71 26.60 29.07 -3.35
N PHE A 72 25.58 28.66 -4.11
CA PHE A 72 25.38 29.11 -5.49
C PHE A 72 24.48 30.36 -5.52
N ALA A 73 24.97 31.45 -6.10
CA ALA A 73 24.18 32.67 -6.30
C ALA A 73 23.25 32.55 -7.53
N ASP A 74 23.71 31.93 -8.60
CA ASP A 74 22.93 31.55 -9.79
C ASP A 74 23.50 30.25 -10.39
N VAL A 75 22.65 29.52 -11.11
CA VAL A 75 22.94 28.24 -11.78
C VAL A 75 22.57 28.28 -13.27
N SER A 76 22.46 29.48 -13.86
CA SER A 76 22.34 29.71 -15.29
C SER A 76 23.72 29.82 -15.96
N LEU A 77 23.88 29.23 -17.15
CA LEU A 77 25.15 29.27 -17.89
C LEU A 77 25.27 30.50 -18.82
N GLY A 78 24.24 31.33 -18.94
CA GLY A 78 24.24 32.47 -19.88
C GLY A 78 24.62 32.03 -21.31
N ASP A 79 25.64 32.66 -21.89
CA ASP A 79 26.23 32.31 -23.19
C ASP A 79 27.48 31.42 -23.13
N ASP A 80 27.92 31.02 -21.93
CA ASP A 80 29.08 30.14 -21.78
C ASP A 80 28.82 28.72 -22.28
N SER A 81 29.89 28.06 -22.70
CA SER A 81 29.84 26.68 -23.21
C SER A 81 30.05 25.64 -22.11
N LYS A 82 30.94 25.95 -21.15
CA LYS A 82 31.23 25.14 -19.96
C LYS A 82 31.52 26.05 -18.76
N TRP A 83 31.05 25.64 -17.60
CA TRP A 83 31.36 26.23 -16.29
C TRP A 83 31.81 25.12 -15.34
N VAL A 84 32.79 25.40 -14.48
CA VAL A 84 33.36 24.44 -13.52
C VAL A 84 33.57 25.12 -12.17
N ALA A 85 33.19 24.48 -11.07
CA ALA A 85 33.72 24.77 -9.74
C ALA A 85 34.43 23.54 -9.16
N TRP A 86 35.65 23.73 -8.70
CA TRP A 86 36.43 22.75 -7.93
C TRP A 86 36.07 22.94 -6.45
N LEU A 87 35.27 22.04 -5.90
CA LEU A 87 34.64 22.19 -4.60
C LEU A 87 35.62 21.94 -3.44
N ALA A 88 36.51 20.97 -3.63
CA ALA A 88 37.70 20.71 -2.82
C ALA A 88 38.69 19.90 -3.67
N GLY A 89 39.99 20.10 -3.49
CA GLY A 89 41.02 19.36 -4.22
C GLY A 89 42.45 19.81 -3.94
N ILE A 90 43.40 19.17 -4.62
CA ILE A 90 44.84 19.45 -4.54
C ILE A 90 45.43 19.68 -5.94
N ALA A 91 46.41 20.57 -6.08
CA ALA A 91 47.08 20.88 -7.35
C ALA A 91 48.60 21.01 -7.21
N THR A 92 49.34 20.72 -8.28
CA THR A 92 50.71 21.21 -8.47
C THR A 92 50.68 22.69 -8.89
N GLU A 93 51.73 23.47 -8.58
CA GLU A 93 51.85 24.84 -9.10
C GLU A 93 52.13 24.83 -10.61
N SER A 94 51.19 25.32 -11.43
CA SER A 94 51.34 25.40 -12.89
C SER A 94 50.57 26.57 -13.51
N ASP A 95 51.17 27.25 -14.49
CA ASP A 95 50.58 28.36 -15.25
C ASP A 95 49.45 27.90 -16.21
N GLY A 96 48.31 27.43 -15.69
CA GLY A 96 47.22 26.93 -16.55
C GLY A 96 45.98 26.40 -15.86
N ILE A 97 45.38 25.37 -16.47
CA ILE A 97 44.36 24.52 -15.83
C ILE A 97 45.11 23.65 -14.81
N PRO A 98 44.67 23.56 -13.55
CA PRO A 98 45.45 22.88 -12.52
C PRO A 98 45.64 21.37 -12.81
N GLU A 99 46.90 20.94 -12.78
CA GLU A 99 47.27 19.53 -12.73
C GLU A 99 47.15 19.03 -11.28
N GLY A 100 46.26 18.05 -11.04
CA GLY A 100 45.85 17.69 -9.68
C GLY A 100 44.60 16.83 -9.61
N VAL A 101 43.98 16.77 -8.42
CA VAL A 101 42.76 15.98 -8.13
C VAL A 101 41.70 16.83 -7.45
N PHE A 102 40.49 16.86 -8.00
CA PHE A 102 39.40 17.73 -7.57
C PHE A 102 38.04 17.05 -7.60
N ILE A 103 37.22 17.35 -6.61
CA ILE A 103 35.75 17.27 -6.73
C ILE A 103 35.33 18.45 -7.63
N GLU A 104 34.88 18.21 -8.86
CA GLU A 104 34.30 19.26 -9.73
C GLU A 104 32.77 19.19 -9.80
N TRP A 105 32.09 20.33 -9.73
CA TRP A 105 30.72 20.48 -10.21
C TRP A 105 30.74 21.27 -11.50
N VAL A 106 30.20 20.68 -12.57
CA VAL A 106 30.37 21.19 -13.93
C VAL A 106 29.04 21.25 -14.67
N GLY A 107 28.79 22.41 -15.27
CA GLY A 107 27.67 22.68 -16.15
C GLY A 107 28.13 22.80 -17.60
N GLU A 108 27.53 22.01 -18.49
CA GLU A 108 27.87 21.95 -19.93
C GLU A 108 26.62 22.27 -20.78
N LYS A 109 26.74 23.22 -21.72
CA LYS A 109 25.64 23.70 -22.57
C LYS A 109 25.61 22.95 -23.90
N LEU A 110 24.74 21.95 -24.01
CA LEU A 110 24.63 21.04 -25.16
C LEU A 110 23.42 21.42 -26.05
N LEU A 111 23.69 22.24 -27.07
CA LEU A 111 22.72 22.76 -28.05
C LEU A 111 21.53 23.51 -27.42
N TRP A 112 20.48 22.77 -27.07
CA TRP A 112 19.22 23.24 -26.49
C TRP A 112 19.02 22.83 -25.02
N SER A 113 19.98 22.10 -24.46
CA SER A 113 19.94 21.58 -23.08
C SER A 113 21.15 22.05 -22.27
N THR A 114 21.05 21.98 -20.94
CA THR A 114 22.18 22.18 -20.03
C THR A 114 22.27 20.98 -19.11
N THR A 115 23.40 20.28 -19.12
CA THR A 115 23.65 19.12 -18.26
C THR A 115 24.60 19.51 -17.13
N TRP A 116 24.24 19.12 -15.91
CA TRP A 116 25.08 19.27 -14.72
C TRP A 116 25.58 17.90 -14.26
N LYS A 117 26.82 17.83 -13.80
CA LYS A 117 27.42 16.61 -13.21
C LYS A 117 28.36 17.00 -12.07
N LEU A 118 28.28 16.27 -10.97
CA LEU A 118 29.30 16.22 -9.94
C LEU A 118 30.30 15.11 -10.30
N ARG A 119 31.60 15.39 -10.28
CA ARG A 119 32.66 14.47 -10.72
C ARG A 119 33.86 14.52 -9.77
N LEU A 120 34.64 13.45 -9.74
CA LEU A 120 36.02 13.43 -9.27
C LEU A 120 36.91 13.39 -10.51
N VAL A 121 37.82 14.35 -10.66
CA VAL A 121 38.72 14.48 -11.82
C VAL A 121 40.15 14.44 -11.34
N SER A 122 40.98 13.66 -12.05
CA SER A 122 42.44 13.60 -11.87
C SER A 122 43.07 14.00 -13.20
N SER A 123 43.55 15.24 -13.32
CA SER A 123 44.14 15.77 -14.56
C SER A 123 45.51 15.14 -14.87
N VAL A 124 46.23 14.73 -13.83
CA VAL A 124 47.35 13.79 -13.87
C VAL A 124 46.93 12.51 -13.14
N GLY A 125 47.45 11.34 -13.51
CA GLY A 125 47.17 10.06 -12.84
C GLY A 125 47.78 9.90 -11.44
N ALA A 126 47.99 11.00 -10.70
CA ALA A 126 48.77 11.06 -9.46
C ALA A 126 48.08 10.41 -8.24
N LEU A 127 46.75 10.34 -8.23
CA LEU A 127 45.95 9.71 -7.15
C LEU A 127 44.75 8.90 -7.67
N MET A 128 44.74 8.45 -8.93
CA MET A 128 43.64 7.61 -9.44
C MET A 128 44.17 6.60 -10.48
N PRO A 129 43.81 5.31 -10.40
CA PRO A 129 44.21 4.33 -11.40
C PRO A 129 43.61 4.65 -12.78
N SER A 130 44.48 4.89 -13.76
CA SER A 130 44.07 5.14 -15.16
C SER A 130 43.35 3.94 -15.76
N SER A 131 42.25 4.17 -16.48
CA SER A 131 41.31 3.14 -16.94
C SER A 131 41.82 2.32 -18.14
N SER A 132 42.83 1.47 -17.90
CA SER A 132 43.30 0.38 -18.79
C SER A 132 43.82 0.73 -20.20
N SER A 133 43.83 2.00 -20.59
CA SER A 133 44.45 2.51 -21.83
C SER A 133 45.65 3.40 -21.51
N GLY A 134 46.85 3.00 -21.94
CA GLY A 134 48.13 3.63 -21.56
C GLY A 134 48.45 5.00 -22.19
N GLN A 135 47.51 5.94 -22.15
CA GLN A 135 47.74 7.36 -22.40
C GLN A 135 47.78 8.14 -21.07
N ARG A 136 48.46 9.29 -21.07
CA ARG A 136 48.37 10.30 -20.00
C ARG A 136 47.10 11.14 -20.19
N ASP A 137 45.95 10.48 -20.20
CA ASP A 137 44.65 11.14 -20.31
C ASP A 137 44.04 11.32 -18.91
N SER A 138 43.36 12.44 -18.69
CA SER A 138 42.75 12.77 -17.39
C SER A 138 41.64 11.79 -17.02
N SER A 139 41.74 11.14 -15.86
CA SER A 139 40.65 10.27 -15.39
C SER A 139 39.49 11.10 -14.84
N THR A 140 38.26 10.66 -15.06
CA THR A 140 37.04 11.38 -14.65
C THR A 140 35.97 10.39 -14.23
N THR A 141 35.65 10.41 -12.94
CA THR A 141 34.59 9.61 -12.34
C THR A 141 33.37 10.48 -12.09
N VAL A 142 32.21 10.14 -12.68
CA VAL A 142 30.96 10.84 -12.35
C VAL A 142 30.47 10.37 -10.98
N LEU A 143 30.34 11.29 -10.03
CA LEU A 143 29.88 11.03 -8.67
C LEU A 143 28.35 11.11 -8.59
N SER A 144 27.76 12.12 -9.24
CA SER A 144 26.31 12.32 -9.28
C SER A 144 25.87 13.13 -10.51
N GLY A 145 24.63 12.93 -10.95
CA GLY A 145 23.97 13.74 -11.98
C GLY A 145 23.24 14.97 -11.44
N ASN A 146 23.35 15.26 -10.13
CA ASN A 146 22.61 16.35 -9.49
C ASN A 146 22.98 17.73 -10.06
N LYS A 147 21.95 18.56 -10.24
CA LYS A 147 22.08 19.99 -10.57
C LYS A 147 22.15 20.80 -9.26
N PRO A 148 23.03 21.81 -9.13
CA PRO A 148 23.01 22.71 -7.97
C PRO A 148 21.76 23.59 -7.97
N ILE A 149 21.34 24.02 -6.78
CA ILE A 149 20.17 24.89 -6.58
C ILE A 149 20.67 26.27 -6.14
N ALA A 150 20.20 27.31 -6.83
CA ALA A 150 20.54 28.70 -6.46
C ALA A 150 19.94 29.04 -5.08
N GLY A 151 20.74 29.66 -4.22
CA GLY A 151 20.39 29.99 -2.84
C GLY A 151 20.63 28.87 -1.82
N HIS A 152 20.99 27.66 -2.24
CA HIS A 152 21.39 26.58 -1.32
C HIS A 152 22.85 26.71 -0.89
N SER A 153 23.13 26.30 0.35
CA SER A 153 24.47 26.14 0.92
C SER A 153 24.86 24.67 0.95
N TYR A 154 26.12 24.40 0.67
CA TYR A 154 26.70 23.07 0.48
C TYR A 154 27.97 22.90 1.31
N ARG A 155 28.32 21.65 1.63
CA ARG A 155 29.65 21.24 2.11
C ARG A 155 30.27 20.27 1.11
N ALA A 156 31.56 20.40 0.86
CA ALA A 156 32.35 19.36 0.21
C ALA A 156 33.54 19.00 1.11
N VAL A 157 33.95 17.74 1.07
CA VAL A 157 35.14 17.24 1.77
C VAL A 157 35.88 16.28 0.86
N MET A 158 37.20 16.48 0.74
CA MET A 158 38.13 15.52 0.15
C MET A 158 39.17 15.18 1.20
N SER A 159 39.32 13.90 1.52
CA SER A 159 40.25 13.40 2.54
C SER A 159 41.14 12.31 1.98
N TYR A 160 42.43 12.32 2.31
CA TYR A 160 43.43 11.36 1.85
C TYR A 160 44.11 10.68 3.04
N GLY A 161 44.21 9.35 2.99
CA GLY A 161 44.90 8.52 3.97
C GLY A 161 46.19 7.94 3.40
N SER A 162 47.35 8.40 3.88
CA SER A 162 48.65 7.92 3.39
C SER A 162 49.06 6.56 3.94
N ALA A 163 48.44 6.08 5.04
CA ALA A 163 48.61 4.71 5.53
C ALA A 163 47.62 3.74 4.87
N GLU A 164 46.44 4.24 4.54
CA GLU A 164 45.30 3.52 3.97
C GLU A 164 45.40 3.41 2.44
N GLN A 165 46.11 4.35 1.80
CA GLN A 165 46.13 4.57 0.34
C GLN A 165 44.72 4.75 -0.24
N GLU A 166 43.91 5.54 0.47
CA GLU A 166 42.51 5.86 0.13
C GLU A 166 42.28 7.36 -0.07
N LEU A 167 41.37 7.69 -1.00
CA LEU A 167 40.80 9.02 -1.17
C LEU A 167 39.30 8.99 -0.87
N SER A 168 38.86 9.72 0.14
CA SER A 168 37.49 9.82 0.63
C SER A 168 36.83 11.13 0.18
N VAL A 169 35.57 11.06 -0.28
CA VAL A 169 34.85 12.18 -0.87
C VAL A 169 33.42 12.28 -0.31
N LEU A 170 33.06 13.45 0.21
CA LEU A 170 31.72 13.81 0.68
C LEU A 170 31.26 15.11 0.03
N VAL A 171 29.99 15.19 -0.39
CA VAL A 171 29.30 16.41 -0.82
C VAL A 171 27.87 16.40 -0.26
N GLU A 172 27.48 17.48 0.41
CA GLU A 172 26.23 17.63 1.16
C GLU A 172 25.51 18.91 0.75
N ASP A 173 24.18 18.85 0.60
CA ASP A 173 23.30 20.01 0.56
C ASP A 173 22.83 20.31 1.99
N LEU A 174 23.41 21.35 2.59
CA LEU A 174 23.16 21.75 3.97
C LEU A 174 21.78 22.42 4.14
N THR A 175 21.22 22.95 3.05
CA THR A 175 19.90 23.59 3.04
C THR A 175 18.78 22.56 2.97
N ALA A 176 18.97 21.48 2.20
CA ALA A 176 18.06 20.35 2.11
C ALA A 176 18.30 19.27 3.18
N GLY A 177 19.45 19.31 3.89
CA GLY A 177 19.83 18.31 4.89
C GLY A 177 20.12 16.93 4.28
N SER A 178 20.72 16.89 3.08
CA SER A 178 20.89 15.65 2.31
C SER A 178 22.30 15.47 1.74
N VAL A 179 22.77 14.22 1.73
CA VAL A 179 24.07 13.84 1.17
C VAL A 179 23.92 13.64 -0.35
N LEU A 180 24.59 14.47 -1.15
CA LEU A 180 24.61 14.34 -2.62
C LEU A 180 25.59 13.25 -3.09
N TYR A 181 26.66 13.03 -2.33
CA TYR A 181 27.59 11.92 -2.49
C TYR A 181 28.40 11.70 -1.20
N SER A 182 28.64 10.46 -0.78
CA SER A 182 29.64 10.12 0.26
C SER A 182 30.26 8.75 -0.03
N GLY A 183 31.55 8.66 -0.37
CA GLY A 183 32.22 7.41 -0.70
C GLY A 183 33.74 7.56 -0.95
N HIS A 184 34.47 6.44 -0.89
CA HIS A 184 35.93 6.41 -0.96
C HIS A 184 36.49 5.50 -2.06
N PHE A 185 37.73 5.79 -2.46
CA PHE A 185 38.45 5.20 -3.59
C PHE A 185 39.80 4.65 -3.13
N ASP A 186 40.11 3.40 -3.46
CA ASP A 186 41.49 2.88 -3.46
C ASP A 186 42.26 3.60 -4.57
N VAL A 187 43.34 4.30 -4.21
CA VAL A 187 44.17 5.04 -5.16
C VAL A 187 45.44 4.29 -5.56
N GLY A 188 45.73 3.17 -4.90
CA GLY A 188 46.98 2.42 -5.00
C GLY A 188 48.17 3.15 -4.38
N ASN A 189 49.34 2.50 -4.38
CA ASN A 189 50.57 2.95 -3.69
C ASN A 189 51.30 4.13 -4.40
N GLN A 190 50.57 5.20 -4.72
CA GLN A 190 51.06 6.35 -5.51
C GLN A 190 52.18 7.13 -4.80
N ALA A 191 52.28 6.98 -3.47
CA ALA A 191 53.38 7.51 -2.66
C ALA A 191 54.78 7.03 -3.13
N GLU A 192 54.90 5.95 -3.93
CA GLU A 192 56.19 5.60 -4.57
C GLU A 192 56.63 6.56 -5.70
N HIS A 193 55.71 7.34 -6.28
CA HIS A 193 55.99 8.13 -7.48
C HIS A 193 56.34 9.61 -7.17
N ALA A 194 55.76 10.21 -6.13
CA ALA A 194 56.02 11.59 -5.71
C ALA A 194 55.62 11.90 -4.24
N PRO A 195 56.24 11.24 -3.23
CA PRO A 195 55.80 11.36 -1.82
C PRO A 195 56.03 12.74 -1.19
N ASP A 196 57.05 13.45 -1.66
CA ASP A 196 57.50 14.75 -1.14
C ASP A 196 57.09 15.93 -2.05
N GLU A 197 56.23 15.69 -3.04
CA GLU A 197 55.72 16.77 -3.90
C GLU A 197 54.74 17.66 -3.14
N VAL A 198 54.99 18.97 -3.16
CA VAL A 198 54.24 19.97 -2.40
C VAL A 198 53.03 20.40 -3.23
N LEU A 199 51.84 20.03 -2.76
CA LEU A 199 50.58 20.28 -3.45
C LEU A 199 49.77 21.37 -2.73
N LEU A 200 49.19 22.28 -3.51
CA LEU A 200 48.28 23.32 -3.01
C LEU A 200 46.91 22.72 -2.72
N ALA A 201 46.48 22.74 -1.46
CA ALA A 201 45.13 22.38 -1.05
C ALA A 201 44.17 23.57 -1.25
N GLY A 202 42.97 23.34 -1.82
CA GLY A 202 42.03 24.45 -2.01
C GLY A 202 40.74 24.12 -2.77
N ALA A 203 40.07 25.18 -3.23
CA ALA A 203 38.82 25.15 -3.98
C ALA A 203 38.66 26.44 -4.81
N GLY A 204 37.93 26.39 -5.92
CA GLY A 204 37.84 27.51 -6.87
C GLY A 204 36.80 27.30 -7.97
N TRP A 205 36.82 28.14 -9.00
CA TRP A 205 35.92 28.02 -10.16
C TRP A 205 36.51 28.67 -11.42
N ALA A 206 35.99 28.29 -12.59
CA ALA A 206 36.39 28.81 -13.89
C ALA A 206 35.24 28.84 -14.91
N ARG A 207 35.31 29.78 -15.86
CA ARG A 207 34.37 29.95 -16.98
C ARG A 207 35.03 29.72 -18.34
N TYR A 208 34.29 29.10 -19.26
CA TYR A 208 34.75 28.85 -20.63
C TYR A 208 33.70 29.36 -21.65
N GLY A 209 33.84 30.65 -21.99
CA GLY A 209 33.06 31.33 -23.02
C GLY A 209 33.66 31.21 -24.43
N LYS A 210 32.93 31.69 -25.45
CA LYS A 210 33.40 31.75 -26.85
C LYS A 210 34.45 32.86 -27.08
N GLY A 211 35.62 32.71 -26.47
CA GLY A 211 36.74 33.64 -26.62
C GLY A 211 37.98 33.30 -25.78
N GLY A 212 37.82 32.54 -24.69
CA GLY A 212 38.92 32.13 -23.81
C GLY A 212 39.28 33.14 -22.71
N GLU A 213 38.68 34.34 -22.69
CA GLU A 213 38.84 35.32 -21.61
C GLU A 213 37.93 34.99 -20.43
N THR A 214 38.51 34.93 -19.22
CA THR A 214 37.79 34.80 -17.94
C THR A 214 37.64 36.17 -17.30
N SER A 215 36.41 36.70 -17.26
CA SER A 215 36.04 37.79 -16.35
C SER A 215 34.53 37.79 -16.07
N GLY A 216 34.15 37.93 -14.79
CA GLY A 216 32.76 37.93 -14.34
C GLY A 216 32.68 37.87 -12.81
N SER A 217 31.53 38.24 -12.22
CA SER A 217 31.28 38.06 -10.78
C SER A 217 31.27 36.58 -10.38
N SER A 218 31.46 36.24 -9.11
CA SER A 218 31.37 34.83 -8.69
C SER A 218 29.94 34.29 -8.80
N PHE A 219 29.82 33.00 -9.09
CA PHE A 219 28.53 32.27 -9.16
C PHE A 219 28.42 31.21 -8.07
N VAL A 220 29.58 30.71 -7.60
CA VAL A 220 29.73 30.04 -6.31
C VAL A 220 30.51 30.97 -5.40
N ARG A 221 29.94 31.24 -4.23
CA ARG A 221 30.60 31.91 -3.13
C ARG A 221 31.15 30.84 -2.18
N PHE A 222 32.45 30.79 -1.99
CA PHE A 222 33.07 30.00 -0.92
C PHE A 222 32.97 30.79 0.39
N GLU A 223 32.56 30.12 1.47
CA GLU A 223 32.28 30.69 2.78
C GLU A 223 33.41 30.37 3.78
N THR A 224 33.90 29.12 3.73
CA THR A 224 35.05 28.65 4.49
C THR A 224 35.82 27.60 3.68
N VAL A 225 37.14 27.63 3.76
CA VAL A 225 38.04 26.53 3.38
C VAL A 225 38.89 26.21 4.60
N SER A 226 39.04 24.93 4.93
CA SER A 226 39.82 24.47 6.08
C SER A 226 40.57 23.18 5.75
N LEU A 227 41.79 23.10 6.25
CA LEU A 227 42.65 21.91 6.20
C LEU A 227 42.80 21.31 7.60
N ASP A 228 42.77 19.99 7.68
CA ASP A 228 43.26 19.22 8.83
C ASP A 228 44.30 18.18 8.34
N LEU A 229 45.26 17.82 9.18
CA LEU A 229 46.31 16.84 8.89
C LEU A 229 45.93 15.49 9.49
N ALA A 230 44.74 15.03 9.13
CA ALA A 230 44.12 13.79 9.57
C ALA A 230 43.28 13.19 8.43
N TYR A 231 43.12 11.87 8.43
CA TYR A 231 42.25 11.16 7.49
C TYR A 231 40.84 11.00 8.08
N GLU A 232 39.82 11.26 7.27
CA GLU A 232 38.40 11.03 7.54
C GLU A 232 37.88 10.05 6.46
N ARG A 233 37.63 8.79 6.82
CA ARG A 233 37.06 7.80 5.89
C ARG A 233 35.59 8.13 5.67
N LEU A 234 35.19 8.37 4.42
CA LEU A 234 33.85 8.91 4.11
C LEU A 234 33.03 7.92 3.27
N GLY A 235 31.99 7.36 3.88
CA GLY A 235 30.95 6.59 3.19
C GLY A 235 31.40 5.28 2.56
N LEU A 236 30.61 4.77 1.61
CA LEU A 236 30.83 3.45 1.01
C LEU A 236 32.05 3.40 0.07
N PRO A 237 32.75 2.25 0.00
CA PRO A 237 33.73 2.00 -1.05
C PRO A 237 33.11 2.18 -2.43
N PHE A 238 33.86 2.77 -3.36
CA PHE A 238 33.39 3.00 -4.73
C PHE A 238 32.97 1.70 -5.44
N SER A 239 33.68 0.60 -5.17
CA SER A 239 33.33 -0.74 -5.64
C SER A 239 31.98 -1.21 -5.12
N MET A 240 31.67 -1.01 -3.83
CA MET A 240 30.34 -1.28 -3.27
C MET A 240 29.26 -0.43 -3.97
N LYS A 241 29.53 0.85 -4.24
CA LYS A 241 28.57 1.71 -4.96
C LYS A 241 28.29 1.32 -6.41
N GLN A 242 29.27 0.72 -7.10
CA GLN A 242 29.13 0.38 -8.52
C GLN A 242 28.71 -1.07 -8.77
N GLU A 243 29.13 -2.00 -7.91
CA GLU A 243 29.00 -3.44 -8.17
C GLU A 243 28.17 -4.21 -7.13
N PHE A 244 27.86 -3.64 -5.96
CA PHE A 244 26.98 -4.31 -4.99
C PHE A 244 25.52 -4.19 -5.41
N ASP A 245 24.86 -5.33 -5.65
CA ASP A 245 23.40 -5.41 -5.83
C ASP A 245 22.79 -6.36 -4.78
N SER A 246 21.55 -6.06 -4.39
CA SER A 246 20.80 -6.85 -3.42
C SER A 246 19.32 -6.94 -3.80
N TYR A 247 18.70 -8.09 -3.54
CA TYR A 247 17.27 -8.24 -3.75
C TYR A 247 16.66 -9.29 -2.84
N LEU A 248 15.45 -8.97 -2.36
CA LEU A 248 14.62 -9.91 -1.62
C LEU A 248 13.97 -10.88 -2.60
N VAL A 249 13.86 -12.13 -2.16
CA VAL A 249 13.41 -13.27 -2.96
C VAL A 249 12.44 -14.10 -2.13
N ARG A 250 11.29 -14.42 -2.72
CA ARG A 250 10.30 -15.35 -2.16
C ARG A 250 10.57 -16.75 -2.71
N HIS A 251 10.79 -17.72 -1.83
CA HIS A 251 10.86 -19.14 -2.18
C HIS A 251 9.47 -19.77 -2.08
N GLN A 252 9.16 -20.71 -2.98
CA GLN A 252 7.90 -21.46 -2.91
C GLN A 252 8.01 -22.63 -1.91
N PRO A 253 7.03 -22.81 -1.00
CA PRO A 253 6.94 -24.01 -0.19
C PRO A 253 6.95 -25.27 -1.08
N GLY A 254 7.93 -26.16 -0.84
CA GLY A 254 8.12 -27.39 -1.64
C GLY A 254 8.90 -27.23 -2.94
N LEU A 255 9.18 -26.00 -3.43
CA LEU A 255 9.98 -25.73 -4.63
C LEU A 255 11.02 -24.60 -4.37
N PRO A 256 12.00 -24.82 -3.47
CA PRO A 256 12.98 -23.80 -3.10
C PRO A 256 13.88 -23.34 -4.27
N ASP A 257 14.09 -24.21 -5.26
CA ASP A 257 14.96 -23.98 -6.44
C ASP A 257 14.32 -23.12 -7.54
N SER A 258 13.10 -22.59 -7.34
CA SER A 258 12.43 -21.65 -8.25
C SER A 258 12.10 -20.31 -7.57
N PRO A 259 13.13 -19.55 -7.13
CA PRO A 259 12.96 -18.25 -6.45
C PRO A 259 12.32 -17.17 -7.33
N ALA A 260 11.38 -16.41 -6.76
CA ALA A 260 10.80 -15.22 -7.39
C ALA A 260 11.29 -13.92 -6.72
N LYS A 261 11.76 -12.93 -7.49
CA LYS A 261 12.16 -11.62 -6.96
C LYS A 261 10.94 -10.89 -6.37
N VAL A 262 11.05 -10.38 -5.15
CA VAL A 262 10.00 -9.58 -4.52
C VAL A 262 9.96 -8.21 -5.18
N THR A 263 8.88 -7.92 -5.91
CA THR A 263 8.67 -6.68 -6.68
C THR A 263 7.61 -5.75 -6.09
N GLY A 264 6.86 -6.19 -5.08
CA GLY A 264 5.87 -5.40 -4.36
C GLY A 264 6.29 -5.14 -2.91
N SER A 265 5.62 -4.18 -2.27
CA SER A 265 5.89 -3.76 -0.88
C SER A 265 5.25 -4.65 0.19
N VAL A 266 4.83 -5.89 -0.12
CA VAL A 266 4.07 -6.75 0.81
C VAL A 266 4.65 -8.17 0.86
N ILE A 267 4.87 -8.63 2.08
CA ILE A 267 5.18 -10.04 2.40
C ILE A 267 4.18 -10.58 3.42
N TRP A 268 4.03 -11.89 3.46
CA TRP A 268 3.21 -12.63 4.42
C TRP A 268 4.07 -13.25 5.51
N GLU A 269 3.46 -13.67 6.61
CA GLU A 269 4.15 -14.20 7.79
C GLU A 269 4.73 -15.62 7.60
N ASP A 270 4.24 -16.38 6.61
CA ASP A 270 4.80 -17.67 6.17
C ASP A 270 5.69 -17.57 4.93
N ASP A 271 5.91 -16.37 4.38
CA ASP A 271 6.80 -16.19 3.24
C ASP A 271 8.24 -16.57 3.61
N LEU A 272 8.75 -17.62 2.97
CA LEU A 272 10.17 -17.95 2.99
C LEU A 272 10.94 -16.92 2.16
N ILE A 273 11.30 -15.80 2.79
CA ILE A 273 12.09 -14.73 2.19
C ILE A 273 13.58 -14.96 2.41
N SER A 274 14.37 -14.93 1.34
CA SER A 274 15.82 -14.72 1.40
C SER A 274 16.19 -13.32 0.93
N ILE A 275 17.38 -12.88 1.32
CA ILE A 275 18.12 -11.82 0.65
C ILE A 275 19.25 -12.42 -0.18
N GLU A 276 19.29 -12.03 -1.45
CA GLU A 276 20.37 -12.30 -2.37
C GLU A 276 21.33 -11.12 -2.37
N MET A 277 22.63 -11.39 -2.30
CA MET A 277 23.70 -10.38 -2.38
C MET A 277 24.67 -10.72 -3.50
N VAL A 278 24.92 -9.75 -4.38
CA VAL A 278 25.98 -9.79 -5.39
C VAL A 278 27.04 -8.79 -4.95
N TRP A 279 28.23 -9.27 -4.62
CA TRP A 279 29.34 -8.45 -4.16
C TRP A 279 30.20 -7.91 -5.32
N PRO A 280 30.97 -6.83 -5.10
CA PRO A 280 31.99 -6.40 -6.04
C PRO A 280 33.04 -7.48 -6.32
N LYS A 281 33.58 -7.51 -7.54
CA LYS A 281 34.60 -8.50 -7.95
C LYS A 281 35.93 -8.32 -7.21
N THR A 282 36.27 -7.09 -6.85
CA THR A 282 37.40 -6.76 -5.99
C THR A 282 36.97 -6.95 -4.54
N ARG A 283 37.81 -7.61 -3.74
CA ARG A 283 37.57 -7.77 -2.30
C ARG A 283 37.52 -6.41 -1.60
N VAL A 284 36.48 -6.20 -0.81
CA VAL A 284 36.37 -5.09 0.14
C VAL A 284 36.63 -5.56 1.56
N GLU A 285 36.97 -4.62 2.44
CA GLU A 285 36.99 -4.82 3.90
C GLU A 285 35.55 -4.95 4.46
N GLY A 286 35.41 -5.35 5.71
CA GLY A 286 34.13 -5.27 6.43
C GLY A 286 33.05 -6.28 5.99
N SER A 287 31.82 -5.95 6.38
CA SER A 287 30.62 -6.79 6.21
C SER A 287 29.38 -5.97 5.87
N VAL A 288 28.28 -6.65 5.53
CA VAL A 288 26.94 -6.06 5.42
C VAL A 288 26.05 -6.64 6.51
N GLU A 289 25.62 -5.77 7.43
CA GLU A 289 24.52 -6.02 8.36
C GLU A 289 23.18 -5.83 7.63
N VAL A 290 22.25 -6.76 7.82
CA VAL A 290 20.86 -6.68 7.37
C VAL A 290 19.98 -6.62 8.61
N THR A 291 19.30 -5.49 8.81
CA THR A 291 18.36 -5.30 9.93
C THR A 291 16.93 -5.13 9.45
N CYS A 292 15.99 -5.51 10.31
CA CYS A 292 14.58 -5.17 10.18
C CYS A 292 14.18 -4.18 11.29
N VAL A 293 13.60 -3.04 10.91
CA VAL A 293 13.01 -2.07 11.82
C VAL A 293 11.48 -2.16 11.72
N SER A 294 10.76 -2.27 12.84
CA SER A 294 9.29 -2.17 12.86
C SER A 294 8.83 -1.54 14.18
N GLY A 295 8.23 -0.35 14.08
CA GLY A 295 8.04 0.53 15.24
C GLY A 295 9.35 0.83 15.95
N ASP A 296 9.34 0.82 17.29
CA ASP A 296 10.52 1.09 18.13
C ASP A 296 11.49 -0.12 18.24
N ARG A 297 11.37 -1.14 17.38
CA ARG A 297 12.21 -2.34 17.41
C ARG A 297 13.07 -2.43 16.16
N GLU A 298 14.38 -2.62 16.37
CA GLU A 298 15.31 -3.07 15.35
C GLU A 298 15.81 -4.49 15.70
N VAL A 299 15.94 -5.34 14.68
CA VAL A 299 16.34 -6.75 14.77
C VAL A 299 17.40 -7.02 13.71
N GLU A 300 18.59 -7.49 14.09
CA GLU A 300 19.57 -8.02 13.13
C GLU A 300 19.07 -9.37 12.60
N LEU A 301 19.07 -9.53 11.26
CA LEU A 301 18.63 -10.75 10.59
C LEU A 301 19.82 -11.58 10.10
N VAL A 302 20.80 -10.91 9.49
CA VAL A 302 21.96 -11.50 8.80
C VAL A 302 23.11 -10.51 8.87
N THR A 303 24.32 -11.00 9.15
CA THR A 303 25.57 -10.31 8.83
C THR A 303 26.38 -11.14 7.84
N ALA A 304 26.83 -10.54 6.74
CA ALA A 304 27.50 -11.21 5.64
C ALA A 304 28.86 -10.57 5.30
N GLU A 305 29.91 -11.39 5.18
CA GLU A 305 31.23 -10.97 4.68
C GLU A 305 31.33 -11.07 3.15
N TRP A 306 32.26 -10.31 2.56
CA TRP A 306 32.53 -10.32 1.12
C TRP A 306 32.79 -11.73 0.55
N SER A 307 32.29 -11.97 -0.66
CA SER A 307 32.40 -13.26 -1.36
C SER A 307 32.61 -13.09 -2.86
N ASP A 308 33.45 -13.94 -3.46
CA ASP A 308 33.66 -14.03 -4.92
C ASP A 308 32.44 -14.56 -5.69
N LYS A 309 31.44 -15.04 -4.96
CA LYS A 309 30.17 -15.61 -5.45
C LYS A 309 28.99 -14.87 -4.84
N ARG A 310 27.89 -14.81 -5.60
CA ARG A 310 26.57 -14.43 -5.08
C ARG A 310 26.21 -15.26 -3.85
N GLN A 311 25.77 -14.59 -2.79
CA GLN A 311 25.29 -15.21 -1.56
C GLN A 311 23.76 -15.15 -1.50
N SER A 312 23.16 -16.08 -0.76
CA SER A 312 21.73 -16.14 -0.47
C SER A 312 21.57 -16.46 1.02
N HIS A 313 20.81 -15.65 1.75
CA HIS A 313 20.58 -15.80 3.18
C HIS A 313 19.08 -15.74 3.48
N MET A 314 18.53 -16.81 4.06
CA MET A 314 17.14 -16.84 4.52
C MET A 314 16.97 -15.87 5.70
N LEU A 315 15.90 -15.08 5.70
CA LEU A 315 15.60 -14.10 6.74
C LEU A 315 14.61 -14.67 7.76
N ASP A 316 15.01 -14.77 9.04
CA ASP A 316 14.07 -15.11 10.11
C ASP A 316 13.27 -13.87 10.53
N LEU A 317 12.05 -13.76 9.98
CA LEU A 317 11.11 -12.68 10.29
C LEU A 317 10.05 -13.11 11.34
N SER A 318 10.24 -14.25 12.03
CA SER A 318 9.26 -14.76 13.01
C SER A 318 9.10 -13.85 14.23
N GLY A 319 10.19 -13.20 14.67
CA GLY A 319 10.17 -12.24 15.78
C GLY A 319 9.67 -10.83 15.42
N VAL A 320 9.45 -10.55 14.14
CA VAL A 320 9.03 -9.23 13.64
C VAL A 320 7.49 -9.12 13.66
N PRO A 321 6.90 -8.09 14.28
CA PRO A 321 5.44 -7.92 14.29
C PRO A 321 4.89 -7.63 12.90
N CYS A 322 3.60 -7.90 12.70
CA CYS A 322 2.91 -7.55 11.46
C CYS A 322 2.48 -6.08 11.46
N GLY A 323 2.59 -5.41 10.32
CA GLY A 323 2.47 -3.98 10.15
C GLY A 323 3.50 -3.46 9.14
N GLU A 324 3.75 -2.15 9.16
CA GLU A 324 4.87 -1.57 8.42
C GLU A 324 6.20 -1.95 9.08
N MET A 325 7.17 -2.32 8.24
CA MET A 325 8.54 -2.62 8.62
C MET A 325 9.49 -2.14 7.52
N THR A 326 10.77 -2.08 7.84
CA THR A 326 11.81 -1.61 6.93
C THR A 326 12.99 -2.58 6.98
N ILE A 327 13.42 -3.07 5.82
CA ILE A 327 14.69 -3.81 5.70
C ILE A 327 15.79 -2.82 5.31
N ALA A 328 16.77 -2.66 6.18
CA ALA A 328 17.93 -1.81 5.97
C ALA A 328 19.20 -2.66 5.81
N LEU A 329 20.02 -2.34 4.81
CA LEU A 329 21.35 -2.94 4.62
C LEU A 329 22.40 -1.88 4.95
N ARG A 330 23.28 -2.17 5.91
CA ARG A 330 24.36 -1.28 6.30
C ARG A 330 25.71 -1.95 6.09
N TYR A 331 26.62 -1.25 5.43
CA TYR A 331 28.02 -1.63 5.33
C TYR A 331 28.74 -1.28 6.63
N VAL A 332 29.57 -2.17 7.14
CA VAL A 332 30.18 -2.06 8.47
C VAL A 332 31.69 -2.31 8.41
N ILE A 333 32.47 -1.36 8.91
CA ILE A 333 33.90 -1.52 9.20
C ILE A 333 34.16 -0.99 10.61
N GLY A 334 34.72 -1.83 11.49
CA GLY A 334 34.96 -1.45 12.88
C GLY A 334 33.66 -1.11 13.62
N GLU A 335 33.53 0.14 14.05
CA GLU A 335 32.30 0.67 14.68
C GLU A 335 31.41 1.46 13.70
N GLU A 336 31.91 1.80 12.51
CA GLU A 336 31.21 2.63 11.52
C GLU A 336 30.14 1.84 10.77
N ARG A 337 28.99 2.47 10.53
CA ARG A 337 27.85 1.88 9.80
C ARG A 337 27.33 2.85 8.74
N THR A 338 27.47 2.50 7.46
CA THR A 338 26.96 3.29 6.33
C THR A 338 25.78 2.59 5.67
N LEU A 339 24.64 3.26 5.56
CA LEU A 339 23.45 2.74 4.87
C LEU A 339 23.74 2.54 3.37
N ILE A 340 23.47 1.34 2.84
CA ILE A 340 23.57 1.00 1.42
C ILE A 340 22.21 1.20 0.75
N VAL A 341 21.17 0.56 1.31
CA VAL A 341 19.80 0.59 0.77
C VAL A 341 18.81 0.31 1.90
N GLU A 342 17.65 0.94 1.79
CA GLU A 342 16.53 0.80 2.72
C GLU A 342 15.27 0.46 1.92
N ARG A 343 14.41 -0.43 2.44
CA ARG A 343 13.18 -0.88 1.77
C ARG A 343 12.04 -1.03 2.76
N GLY A 344 11.06 -0.12 2.68
CA GLY A 344 9.78 -0.24 3.37
C GLY A 344 8.95 -1.40 2.82
N LEU A 345 8.36 -2.20 3.71
CA LEU A 345 7.53 -3.37 3.43
C LEU A 345 6.42 -3.49 4.48
N THR A 346 5.20 -3.80 4.07
CA THR A 346 4.17 -4.29 4.99
C THR A 346 4.38 -5.80 5.21
N LYS A 347 4.75 -6.23 6.42
CA LYS A 347 4.57 -7.64 6.84
C LYS A 347 3.11 -7.82 7.22
N ARG A 348 2.35 -8.58 6.42
CA ARG A 348 0.99 -9.00 6.77
C ARG A 348 1.04 -10.31 7.52
N ALA A 349 0.20 -10.45 8.55
CA ALA A 349 -0.04 -11.74 9.17
C ALA A 349 -0.60 -12.71 8.12
N VAL A 350 -0.27 -13.99 8.23
CA VAL A 350 -1.06 -15.01 7.52
C VAL A 350 -2.42 -15.02 8.20
N THR A 351 -3.43 -14.48 7.52
CA THR A 351 -4.81 -14.54 8.00
C THR A 351 -5.41 -15.93 7.79
N ALA A 352 -4.80 -16.93 8.44
CA ALA A 352 -5.58 -17.85 9.25
C ALA A 352 -6.31 -16.97 10.28
N GLY A 353 -7.51 -16.50 9.90
CA GLY A 353 -8.16 -15.38 10.57
C GLY A 353 -8.32 -15.65 12.06
N VAL A 354 -7.88 -14.72 12.91
CA VAL A 354 -8.13 -14.80 14.35
C VAL A 354 -9.64 -14.78 14.56
N GLU A 355 -10.18 -15.83 15.18
CA GLU A 355 -11.62 -16.19 15.25
C GLU A 355 -12.32 -16.57 13.92
N GLY A 356 -11.61 -16.57 12.79
CA GLY A 356 -12.14 -17.05 11.50
C GLY A 356 -13.34 -16.24 10.98
N LYS A 357 -13.37 -14.94 11.26
CA LYS A 357 -14.36 -13.97 10.76
C LYS A 357 -13.69 -13.02 9.79
N ASP A 358 -14.33 -12.72 8.66
CA ASP A 358 -13.88 -11.69 7.72
C ASP A 358 -15.06 -10.82 7.27
N TYR A 359 -14.86 -9.50 7.29
CA TYR A 359 -15.86 -8.50 6.93
C TYR A 359 -16.27 -8.56 5.44
N ARG A 360 -15.46 -9.24 4.61
CA ARG A 360 -15.70 -9.50 3.19
C ARG A 360 -16.55 -10.76 2.96
N ASN A 361 -16.58 -11.69 3.92
CA ASN A 361 -17.51 -12.83 3.90
C ASN A 361 -18.84 -12.47 4.59
N PHE A 362 -19.62 -11.66 3.88
CA PHE A 362 -20.93 -11.19 4.34
C PHE A 362 -22.07 -11.73 3.47
N PHE A 363 -23.27 -11.74 4.03
CA PHE A 363 -24.49 -12.09 3.31
C PHE A 363 -25.45 -10.90 3.20
N GLY A 364 -25.71 -10.43 1.98
CA GLY A 364 -26.90 -9.65 1.66
C GLY A 364 -28.11 -10.55 1.39
N PRO A 365 -29.17 -10.48 2.21
CA PRO A 365 -30.37 -11.30 2.03
C PRO A 365 -31.20 -10.81 0.85
N ILE A 366 -32.04 -11.69 0.30
CA ILE A 366 -33.04 -11.28 -0.70
C ILE A 366 -33.93 -10.20 -0.09
N TRP A 367 -34.11 -9.06 -0.76
CA TRP A 367 -34.92 -7.91 -0.33
C TRP A 367 -36.30 -8.31 0.22
N PHE A 368 -36.89 -9.37 -0.35
CA PHE A 368 -38.22 -9.90 -0.04
C PHE A 368 -38.22 -11.12 0.91
N SER A 369 -37.06 -11.67 1.26
CA SER A 369 -36.94 -12.74 2.28
C SER A 369 -37.11 -12.18 3.70
N SER A 370 -37.61 -13.00 4.61
CA SER A 370 -37.74 -12.65 6.03
C SER A 370 -36.40 -12.67 6.77
N ALA A 371 -36.32 -11.95 7.90
CA ALA A 371 -35.14 -11.96 8.77
C ALA A 371 -34.79 -13.37 9.26
N SER A 372 -35.78 -14.23 9.51
CA SER A 372 -35.53 -15.61 9.97
C SER A 372 -34.92 -16.51 8.89
N GLU A 373 -35.38 -16.39 7.64
CA GLU A 373 -34.80 -17.13 6.51
C GLU A 373 -33.36 -16.69 6.22
N ALA A 374 -33.15 -15.36 6.21
CA ALA A 374 -31.86 -14.74 5.96
C ALA A 374 -30.79 -15.21 6.95
N VAL A 375 -31.09 -15.14 8.24
CA VAL A 375 -30.16 -15.47 9.32
C VAL A 375 -29.85 -16.97 9.35
N LYS A 376 -30.86 -17.84 9.19
CA LYS A 376 -30.65 -19.30 9.16
C LYS A 376 -29.65 -19.70 8.07
N TYR A 377 -29.79 -19.14 6.87
CA TYR A 377 -28.88 -19.38 5.75
C TYR A 377 -27.48 -18.78 5.99
N ALA A 378 -27.41 -17.51 6.40
CA ALA A 378 -26.15 -16.82 6.66
C ALA A 378 -25.27 -17.59 7.67
N ARG A 379 -25.87 -18.02 8.78
CA ARG A 379 -25.21 -18.77 9.86
C ARG A 379 -24.73 -20.15 9.40
N GLN A 380 -25.53 -20.87 8.60
CA GLN A 380 -25.16 -22.19 8.06
C GLN A 380 -23.97 -22.11 7.10
N MET A 381 -23.94 -21.12 6.21
CA MET A 381 -22.82 -20.94 5.27
C MET A 381 -21.59 -20.25 5.91
N GLY A 382 -21.67 -19.89 7.20
CA GLY A 382 -20.55 -19.33 7.97
C GLY A 382 -20.25 -17.86 7.70
N ASN A 383 -21.28 -17.06 7.41
CA ASN A 383 -21.18 -15.61 7.32
C ASN A 383 -21.35 -15.02 8.73
N ASP A 384 -20.39 -14.21 9.18
CA ASP A 384 -20.50 -13.48 10.45
C ASP A 384 -21.04 -12.07 10.27
N TYR A 385 -21.02 -11.56 9.03
CA TYR A 385 -21.54 -10.26 8.64
C TYR A 385 -22.81 -10.44 7.79
N ILE A 386 -23.83 -9.62 8.04
CA ILE A 386 -25.11 -9.67 7.32
C ILE A 386 -25.62 -8.25 7.04
N LEU A 387 -26.25 -8.01 5.89
CA LEU A 387 -26.99 -6.74 5.71
C LEU A 387 -28.24 -6.78 6.61
N TYR A 388 -28.47 -5.71 7.38
CA TYR A 388 -29.54 -5.63 8.37
C TYR A 388 -30.93 -5.75 7.74
N LYS A 389 -31.85 -6.39 8.46
CA LYS A 389 -33.29 -6.34 8.21
C LYS A 389 -34.05 -6.26 9.53
N ASP A 390 -35.13 -5.49 9.57
CA ASP A 390 -36.00 -5.42 10.76
C ASP A 390 -36.48 -6.81 11.18
N GLY A 391 -36.29 -7.12 12.47
CA GLY A 391 -36.55 -8.43 13.05
C GLY A 391 -35.28 -9.23 13.35
N MET A 392 -34.13 -8.89 12.78
CA MET A 392 -32.85 -9.57 13.09
C MET A 392 -32.42 -9.32 14.53
N GLU A 393 -32.58 -8.10 15.03
CA GLU A 393 -32.32 -7.68 16.42
C GLU A 393 -33.20 -8.40 17.46
N ARG A 394 -34.25 -9.12 17.04
CA ARG A 394 -35.10 -9.97 17.90
C ARG A 394 -34.88 -11.48 17.66
N ASN A 395 -33.96 -11.87 16.78
CA ASN A 395 -33.69 -13.27 16.42
C ASN A 395 -32.43 -13.79 17.14
N LYS A 396 -32.54 -14.80 18.01
CA LYS A 396 -31.37 -15.35 18.71
C LYS A 396 -30.35 -16.03 17.78
N ASP A 397 -30.71 -16.34 16.54
CA ASP A 397 -29.75 -16.89 15.57
C ASP A 397 -28.72 -15.86 15.03
N VAL A 398 -28.85 -14.55 15.30
CA VAL A 398 -27.75 -13.58 15.03
C VAL A 398 -26.74 -13.42 16.18
N ASP A 399 -26.85 -14.23 17.23
CA ASP A 399 -25.94 -14.15 18.39
C ASP A 399 -24.49 -14.40 17.98
N GLY A 400 -23.63 -13.39 18.18
CA GLY A 400 -22.22 -13.35 17.78
C GLY A 400 -21.94 -12.78 16.38
N MET A 401 -22.97 -12.30 15.66
CA MET A 401 -22.85 -11.71 14.32
C MET A 401 -22.75 -10.18 14.35
N LEU A 402 -22.27 -9.61 13.25
CA LEU A 402 -22.25 -8.18 12.98
C LEU A 402 -23.21 -7.83 11.84
N PHE A 403 -23.79 -6.63 11.88
CA PHE A 403 -24.66 -6.12 10.82
C PHE A 403 -24.09 -4.91 10.09
N TYR A 404 -24.25 -4.92 8.78
CA TYR A 404 -24.13 -3.73 7.95
C TYR A 404 -25.49 -3.04 7.85
N LEU A 405 -25.54 -1.71 7.99
CA LEU A 405 -26.66 -0.95 7.46
C LEU A 405 -26.49 -0.84 5.94
N GLU A 406 -27.57 -1.07 5.18
CA GLU A 406 -27.60 -0.95 3.73
C GLU A 406 -28.20 0.42 3.35
N SER A 407 -27.51 1.16 2.48
CA SER A 407 -27.83 2.50 1.96
C SER A 407 -28.60 3.36 2.97
N PRO A 408 -28.00 3.64 4.14
CA PRO A 408 -28.70 4.00 5.36
C PRO A 408 -29.49 5.31 5.27
N GLU A 409 -29.10 6.20 4.35
CA GLU A 409 -29.90 7.32 3.91
C GLU A 409 -31.38 6.94 3.74
N TYR A 410 -31.71 5.84 3.04
CA TYR A 410 -33.08 5.37 2.80
C TYR A 410 -33.84 4.93 4.07
N SER A 411 -33.13 4.70 5.18
CA SER A 411 -33.70 4.34 6.48
C SER A 411 -33.88 5.55 7.42
N VAL A 412 -33.44 6.76 7.05
CA VAL A 412 -33.41 7.94 7.95
C VAL A 412 -34.12 9.19 7.40
N TYR A 413 -34.94 9.07 6.36
CA TYR A 413 -35.68 10.23 5.82
C TYR A 413 -36.60 10.87 6.89
N PRO A 414 -36.63 12.21 7.01
CA PRO A 414 -37.53 12.91 7.95
C PRO A 414 -39.02 12.82 7.55
N VAL A 415 -39.30 12.55 6.27
CA VAL A 415 -40.63 12.37 5.66
C VAL A 415 -40.59 11.23 4.61
N PRO A 416 -41.69 10.60 4.20
CA PRO A 416 -41.64 9.44 3.31
C PRO A 416 -40.93 9.72 1.96
N ARG A 417 -39.95 8.88 1.58
CA ARG A 417 -39.16 8.99 0.32
C ARG A 417 -40.01 9.10 -0.96
N LEU A 418 -41.25 8.60 -0.94
CA LEU A 418 -42.16 8.63 -2.09
C LEU A 418 -43.23 9.70 -1.91
N ILE A 419 -43.18 10.74 -2.74
CA ILE A 419 -44.21 11.77 -2.86
C ILE A 419 -45.25 11.29 -3.86
N TYR A 420 -46.42 10.88 -3.37
CA TYR A 420 -47.62 10.61 -4.16
C TYR A 420 -48.24 11.92 -4.68
N LYS A 421 -48.58 11.98 -5.97
CA LYS A 421 -49.07 13.20 -6.65
C LYS A 421 -50.57 13.46 -6.47
N ASP A 422 -51.31 12.48 -5.98
CA ASP A 422 -52.75 12.51 -5.69
C ASP A 422 -53.06 12.69 -4.19
N ARG A 423 -52.01 12.95 -3.39
CA ARG A 423 -52.07 13.16 -1.94
C ARG A 423 -51.95 14.65 -1.59
N ASP A 424 -52.77 15.12 -0.65
CA ASP A 424 -52.56 16.39 0.06
C ASP A 424 -51.47 16.24 1.14
N TYR A 425 -50.60 17.25 1.26
CA TYR A 425 -49.53 17.34 2.26
C TYR A 425 -49.74 18.54 3.18
N THR A 426 -49.30 18.42 4.43
CA THR A 426 -49.29 19.54 5.38
C THR A 426 -48.18 20.54 5.03
N PRO A 427 -48.33 21.85 5.37
CA PRO A 427 -47.26 22.83 5.21
C PRO A 427 -45.94 22.41 5.88
N GLU A 428 -46.04 21.70 7.01
CA GLU A 428 -44.91 21.15 7.75
C GLU A 428 -44.21 20.00 7.01
N GLU A 429 -44.95 19.11 6.35
CA GLU A 429 -44.37 18.10 5.46
C GLU A 429 -43.72 18.72 4.23
N ILE A 430 -44.38 19.70 3.60
CA ILE A 430 -43.84 20.40 2.43
C ILE A 430 -42.52 21.09 2.79
N ALA A 431 -42.47 21.81 3.91
CA ALA A 431 -41.25 22.44 4.40
C ALA A 431 -40.11 21.43 4.66
N LEU A 432 -40.42 20.23 5.18
CA LEU A 432 -39.42 19.17 5.35
C LEU A 432 -38.95 18.55 4.03
N TYR A 433 -39.82 18.44 3.01
CA TYR A 433 -39.36 18.04 1.67
C TYR A 433 -38.46 19.12 1.05
N GLU A 434 -38.90 20.37 1.13
CA GLU A 434 -38.23 21.54 0.57
C GLU A 434 -36.91 21.87 1.27
N GLU A 435 -36.74 21.49 2.54
CA GLU A 435 -35.50 21.70 3.30
C GLU A 435 -34.40 20.65 3.03
N TYR A 436 -34.76 19.37 2.81
CA TYR A 436 -33.79 18.26 2.86
C TYR A 436 -33.46 17.59 1.51
N PHE A 437 -34.29 17.75 0.48
CA PHE A 437 -34.12 17.02 -0.79
C PHE A 437 -33.76 17.91 -1.97
N ALA A 438 -33.16 17.31 -2.99
CA ALA A 438 -32.67 18.01 -4.16
C ALA A 438 -33.80 18.69 -4.98
N TRP A 439 -33.66 19.99 -5.24
CA TRP A 439 -34.56 20.74 -6.15
C TRP A 439 -34.05 20.71 -7.60
N LYS A 440 -34.98 20.76 -8.57
CA LYS A 440 -34.73 20.87 -10.02
C LYS A 440 -35.23 22.19 -10.65
N SER A 441 -36.20 22.87 -10.03
CA SER A 441 -36.80 24.14 -10.49
C SER A 441 -37.50 24.88 -9.34
N ASP A 442 -37.91 26.13 -9.56
CA ASP A 442 -38.71 26.96 -8.63
C ASP A 442 -40.25 26.71 -8.72
N ASP A 443 -40.67 25.61 -9.34
CA ASP A 443 -42.09 25.23 -9.43
C ASP A 443 -42.69 24.85 -8.07
N PRO A 444 -43.99 25.12 -7.80
CA PRO A 444 -44.62 24.71 -6.54
C PRO A 444 -44.54 23.20 -6.28
N PHE A 445 -44.35 22.83 -5.01
CA PHE A 445 -44.36 21.44 -4.53
C PHE A 445 -45.57 20.65 -5.09
N PRO A 446 -45.37 19.42 -5.60
CA PRO A 446 -44.14 18.63 -5.58
C PRO A 446 -43.26 18.78 -6.83
N ASN A 447 -43.50 19.79 -7.68
CA ASN A 447 -42.88 19.88 -9.00
C ASN A 447 -41.46 20.45 -8.99
N ASN A 448 -41.06 21.18 -7.94
CA ASN A 448 -39.67 21.54 -7.65
C ASN A 448 -38.75 20.34 -7.39
N MET A 449 -39.26 19.19 -6.98
CA MET A 449 -38.44 18.07 -6.54
C MET A 449 -37.71 17.38 -7.70
N ALA A 450 -36.40 17.18 -7.56
CA ALA A 450 -35.60 16.36 -8.47
C ALA A 450 -35.98 14.89 -8.33
N THR A 451 -36.23 14.23 -9.47
CA THR A 451 -36.69 12.84 -9.47
C THR A 451 -35.52 11.90 -9.21
N GLY A 452 -35.54 11.23 -8.06
CA GLY A 452 -34.63 10.16 -7.67
C GLY A 452 -34.95 8.80 -8.29
N PHE A 453 -34.34 7.75 -7.76
CA PHE A 453 -34.55 6.38 -8.24
C PHE A 453 -36.02 5.98 -8.15
N SER A 454 -36.58 5.48 -9.26
CA SER A 454 -38.00 5.13 -9.35
C SER A 454 -38.28 4.04 -10.39
N TRP A 455 -39.13 3.08 -10.00
CA TRP A 455 -39.49 1.88 -10.78
C TRP A 455 -40.45 2.15 -11.97
N GLY A 456 -40.25 3.25 -12.70
CA GLY A 456 -41.16 3.65 -13.79
C GLY A 456 -42.52 4.20 -13.33
N TYR A 457 -42.63 4.63 -12.07
CA TYR A 457 -43.88 5.14 -11.52
C TYR A 457 -44.30 6.46 -12.19
N THR A 458 -45.59 6.59 -12.49
CA THR A 458 -46.20 7.82 -13.04
C THR A 458 -46.91 8.65 -11.98
N ASP A 459 -47.41 8.00 -10.93
CA ASP A 459 -48.26 8.53 -9.85
C ASP A 459 -47.49 9.14 -8.67
N ARG A 460 -46.18 8.87 -8.56
CA ARG A 460 -45.33 9.32 -7.46
C ARG A 460 -43.94 9.74 -7.93
N ILE A 461 -43.24 10.48 -7.08
CA ILE A 461 -41.84 10.92 -7.25
C ILE A 461 -41.02 10.30 -6.10
N GLY A 462 -39.88 9.69 -6.40
CA GLY A 462 -38.87 9.39 -5.38
C GLY A 462 -37.96 10.60 -5.21
N VAL A 463 -37.61 10.96 -3.98
CA VAL A 463 -36.68 12.07 -3.70
C VAL A 463 -35.35 11.58 -3.13
N GLU A 464 -34.27 12.26 -3.48
CA GLU A 464 -32.92 12.06 -2.94
C GLU A 464 -32.47 13.30 -2.16
N PHE A 465 -31.67 13.09 -1.11
CA PHE A 465 -31.16 14.17 -0.27
C PHE A 465 -30.34 15.20 -1.05
N ASP A 466 -30.44 16.48 -0.67
CA ASP A 466 -29.55 17.50 -1.21
C ASP A 466 -28.17 17.45 -0.50
N LEU A 467 -27.30 16.58 -1.02
CA LEU A 467 -25.96 16.39 -0.51
C LEU A 467 -25.04 17.61 -0.72
N GLN A 468 -25.47 18.66 -1.43
CA GLN A 468 -24.70 19.91 -1.47
C GLN A 468 -24.75 20.71 -0.16
N GLN A 469 -25.70 20.40 0.72
CA GLN A 469 -25.91 21.09 1.99
C GLN A 469 -25.30 20.29 3.15
N GLN A 470 -24.34 20.87 3.87
CA GLN A 470 -23.65 20.18 4.97
C GLN A 470 -24.63 19.80 6.10
N LYS A 471 -25.66 20.62 6.37
CA LYS A 471 -26.69 20.30 7.35
C LYS A 471 -27.45 19.00 7.04
N VAL A 472 -27.59 18.65 5.75
CA VAL A 472 -28.26 17.43 5.29
C VAL A 472 -27.32 16.24 5.44
N ILE A 473 -26.04 16.39 5.10
CA ILE A 473 -24.99 15.39 5.38
C ILE A 473 -24.96 15.06 6.89
N ASP A 474 -24.85 16.08 7.74
CA ASP A 474 -24.78 15.91 9.19
C ASP A 474 -26.03 15.22 9.75
N TYR A 475 -27.22 15.59 9.27
CA TYR A 475 -28.49 14.94 9.63
C TYR A 475 -28.50 13.44 9.27
N ILE A 476 -28.07 13.06 8.06
CA ILE A 476 -28.05 11.65 7.62
C ILE A 476 -27.08 10.85 8.49
N VAL A 477 -25.89 11.38 8.75
CA VAL A 477 -24.84 10.72 9.54
C VAL A 477 -25.26 10.52 10.99
N ASP A 478 -25.77 11.57 11.66
CA ASP A 478 -26.18 11.46 13.07
C ASP A 478 -27.43 10.59 13.24
N SER A 479 -28.35 10.60 12.27
CA SER A 479 -29.52 9.71 12.23
C SER A 479 -29.13 8.25 11.97
N THR A 480 -28.14 8.00 11.10
CA THR A 480 -27.58 6.66 10.85
C THR A 480 -26.90 6.11 12.09
N LEU A 481 -26.13 6.94 12.80
CA LEU A 481 -25.53 6.59 14.08
C LEU A 481 -26.59 6.33 15.16
N ALA A 482 -27.71 7.06 15.16
CA ALA A 482 -28.84 6.80 16.06
C ALA A 482 -29.56 5.48 15.72
N LEU A 483 -29.73 5.16 14.44
CA LEU A 483 -30.29 3.90 13.96
C LEU A 483 -29.43 2.69 14.39
N ALA A 484 -28.11 2.75 14.17
CA ALA A 484 -27.18 1.71 14.60
C ALA A 484 -27.25 1.46 16.12
N ARG A 485 -27.17 2.52 16.92
CA ARG A 485 -27.27 2.43 18.39
C ARG A 485 -28.62 1.89 18.87
N ARG A 486 -29.71 2.16 18.16
CA ARG A 486 -31.04 1.61 18.48
C ARG A 486 -31.06 0.09 18.27
N ILE A 487 -30.58 -0.38 17.12
CA ILE A 487 -30.54 -1.81 16.77
C ILE A 487 -29.69 -2.61 17.79
N GLU A 488 -28.50 -2.11 18.13
CA GLU A 488 -27.67 -2.74 19.17
C GLU A 488 -28.33 -2.72 20.56
N SER A 489 -29.02 -1.63 20.91
CA SER A 489 -29.75 -1.51 22.18
C SER A 489 -30.92 -2.51 22.26
N ASP A 490 -31.68 -2.66 21.19
CA ASP A 490 -32.83 -3.56 21.12
C ASP A 490 -32.38 -5.03 21.16
N ALA A 491 -31.32 -5.39 20.42
CA ALA A 491 -30.70 -6.71 20.48
C ALA A 491 -30.14 -7.03 21.88
N LYS A 492 -29.44 -6.07 22.50
CA LYS A 492 -28.93 -6.21 23.86
C LYS A 492 -30.04 -6.35 24.89
N ALA A 493 -31.18 -5.68 24.73
CA ALA A 493 -32.36 -5.84 25.56
C ALA A 493 -33.02 -7.23 25.39
N ALA A 494 -32.94 -7.82 24.19
CA ALA A 494 -33.33 -9.20 23.92
C ALA A 494 -32.29 -10.25 24.40
N GLY A 495 -31.12 -9.82 24.90
CA GLY A 495 -30.04 -10.71 25.35
C GLY A 495 -29.25 -11.35 24.20
N ILE A 496 -29.04 -10.61 23.12
CA ILE A 496 -28.39 -11.05 21.87
C ILE A 496 -27.13 -10.19 21.62
N ASP A 497 -25.99 -10.82 21.34
CA ASP A 497 -24.77 -10.14 20.87
C ASP A 497 -24.86 -9.91 19.35
N PHE A 498 -25.60 -8.87 18.95
CA PHE A 498 -25.71 -8.43 17.56
C PHE A 498 -25.21 -7.00 17.46
N ARG A 499 -24.06 -6.81 16.79
CA ARG A 499 -23.28 -5.57 16.84
C ARG A 499 -23.15 -4.88 15.49
N PHE A 500 -22.99 -3.57 15.51
CA PHE A 500 -22.79 -2.78 14.30
C PHE A 500 -21.42 -3.09 13.67
N GLY A 501 -21.44 -3.62 12.45
CA GLY A 501 -20.26 -3.97 11.65
C GLY A 501 -19.85 -2.88 10.66
N GLY A 502 -20.75 -1.96 10.31
CA GLY A 502 -20.47 -0.85 9.40
C GLY A 502 -21.63 -0.54 8.46
N ILE A 503 -21.30 -0.07 7.25
CA ILE A 503 -22.29 0.38 6.25
C ILE A 503 -21.93 -0.15 4.86
N ALA A 504 -22.94 -0.52 4.09
CA ALA A 504 -22.84 -0.96 2.71
C ALA A 504 -23.77 -0.12 1.81
N TRP A 505 -23.39 0.12 0.55
CA TRP A 505 -24.21 0.88 -0.41
C TRP A 505 -24.44 0.11 -1.71
N ASP A 506 -25.72 0.00 -2.08
CA ASP A 506 -26.23 -0.39 -3.39
C ASP A 506 -26.17 0.86 -4.29
N VAL A 507 -25.27 0.84 -5.28
CA VAL A 507 -24.90 1.95 -6.18
C VAL A 507 -24.48 3.26 -5.46
N PRO A 508 -23.17 3.50 -5.23
CA PRO A 508 -22.68 4.66 -4.47
C PRO A 508 -22.97 6.01 -5.18
N ALA A 509 -23.35 7.02 -4.40
CA ALA A 509 -23.93 8.28 -4.90
C ALA A 509 -23.10 9.03 -5.95
N TYR A 510 -21.77 8.99 -5.87
CA TYR A 510 -20.86 9.65 -6.82
C TYR A 510 -20.70 8.90 -8.16
N GLU A 511 -21.38 7.76 -8.37
CA GLU A 511 -21.64 7.20 -9.70
C GLU A 511 -22.61 8.11 -10.52
N GLY A 512 -23.25 9.10 -9.90
CA GLY A 512 -24.06 10.11 -10.60
C GLY A 512 -25.31 9.54 -11.28
N SER A 513 -25.77 8.39 -10.82
CA SER A 513 -26.92 7.61 -11.30
C SER A 513 -28.15 7.71 -10.38
N LEU A 514 -28.08 8.49 -9.30
CA LEU A 514 -29.17 8.67 -8.33
C LEU A 514 -30.42 9.34 -8.92
N PHE A 515 -30.25 10.25 -9.87
CA PHE A 515 -31.36 11.00 -10.47
C PHE A 515 -31.83 10.35 -11.77
N TRP A 516 -33.14 10.34 -11.98
CA TRP A 516 -33.81 9.64 -13.08
C TRP A 516 -34.76 10.57 -13.82
N SER A 517 -34.87 10.40 -15.14
CA SER A 517 -35.83 11.15 -15.95
C SER A 517 -37.25 10.86 -15.48
N GLU A 518 -38.15 11.84 -15.59
CA GLU A 518 -39.58 11.58 -15.55
C GLU A 518 -39.96 10.56 -16.66
N VAL A 519 -41.02 9.77 -16.44
CA VAL A 519 -41.45 8.71 -17.37
C VAL A 519 -41.90 9.33 -18.70
N PRO A 520 -41.18 9.12 -19.81
CA PRO A 520 -41.56 9.71 -21.10
C PRO A 520 -42.89 9.11 -21.61
N PRO A 521 -43.85 9.93 -22.09
CA PRO A 521 -45.15 9.46 -22.55
C PRO A 521 -45.06 8.30 -23.56
N GLY A 522 -45.75 7.19 -23.25
CA GLY A 522 -45.79 5.99 -24.09
C GLY A 522 -44.57 5.05 -24.00
N SER A 523 -43.51 5.39 -23.25
CA SER A 523 -42.31 4.54 -23.12
C SER A 523 -42.31 3.62 -21.89
N GLY A 524 -42.96 4.02 -20.80
CA GLY A 524 -43.06 3.23 -19.57
C GLY A 524 -41.73 2.96 -18.82
N ARG A 525 -40.66 3.69 -19.13
CA ARG A 525 -39.34 3.52 -18.51
C ARG A 525 -38.69 4.89 -18.20
N THR A 526 -38.24 5.05 -16.98
CA THR A 526 -37.29 6.10 -16.59
C THR A 526 -35.87 5.72 -17.05
N ARG A 527 -34.93 6.67 -17.04
CA ARG A 527 -33.48 6.41 -17.24
C ARG A 527 -32.64 7.31 -16.31
N PRO A 528 -31.42 6.93 -15.93
CA PRO A 528 -30.52 7.84 -15.22
C PRO A 528 -30.27 9.15 -16.00
N VAL A 529 -30.18 10.26 -15.27
CA VAL A 529 -29.90 11.61 -15.78
C VAL A 529 -29.06 12.39 -14.76
N PRO A 530 -28.10 13.23 -15.19
CA PRO A 530 -27.47 14.21 -14.30
C PRO A 530 -28.44 15.36 -13.98
N LEU A 531 -28.25 16.05 -12.84
CA LEU A 531 -29.03 17.23 -12.44
C LEU A 531 -29.02 18.34 -13.51
N SER A 532 -27.95 18.43 -14.31
CA SER A 532 -27.80 19.36 -15.43
C SER A 532 -28.86 19.21 -16.52
N THR A 533 -29.61 18.09 -16.53
CA THR A 533 -30.79 17.88 -17.37
C THR A 533 -31.93 18.86 -17.05
N TRP A 534 -31.98 19.36 -15.81
CA TRP A 534 -32.95 20.35 -15.35
C TRP A 534 -32.31 21.70 -15.04
N THR A 535 -31.20 21.72 -14.28
CA THR A 535 -30.58 22.95 -13.76
C THR A 535 -29.44 23.51 -14.62
N GLY A 536 -29.06 22.80 -15.70
CA GLY A 536 -27.97 23.18 -16.61
C GLY A 536 -26.54 22.95 -16.08
N LYS A 537 -26.37 22.55 -14.81
CA LYS A 537 -25.08 22.25 -14.15
C LYS A 537 -25.22 21.01 -13.23
N ASP A 538 -24.12 20.41 -12.78
CA ASP A 538 -24.19 19.31 -11.80
C ASP A 538 -24.43 19.82 -10.38
N SER A 539 -25.62 20.38 -10.16
CA SER A 539 -26.00 21.00 -8.89
C SER A 539 -27.51 21.18 -8.81
N THR A 540 -28.05 21.11 -7.59
CA THR A 540 -29.47 21.35 -7.29
C THR A 540 -29.85 22.81 -7.53
N PHE A 541 -31.16 23.08 -7.57
CA PHE A 541 -31.66 24.45 -7.77
C PHE A 541 -31.56 25.26 -6.48
N LEU A 542 -30.58 26.17 -6.42
CA LEU A 542 -30.34 27.06 -5.28
C LEU A 542 -31.47 28.10 -5.14
N HIS A 543 -32.15 28.14 -3.98
CA HIS A 543 -33.22 29.08 -3.66
C HIS A 543 -33.04 29.74 -2.28
N GLU A 544 -33.91 30.69 -1.93
CA GLU A 544 -33.91 31.33 -0.60
C GLU A 544 -34.26 30.31 0.49
N GLY A 545 -33.42 30.20 1.53
CA GLY A 545 -33.60 29.29 2.67
C GLY A 545 -32.63 28.09 2.71
N ILE A 546 -31.96 27.77 1.59
CA ILE A 546 -30.90 26.75 1.53
C ILE A 546 -29.52 27.36 1.29
N THR A 547 -28.46 26.57 1.49
CA THR A 547 -27.07 26.96 1.24
C THR A 547 -26.32 25.73 0.77
N HIS A 548 -25.46 25.89 -0.24
CA HIS A 548 -24.63 24.80 -0.77
C HIS A 548 -23.20 25.08 -0.31
N GLU A 549 -22.69 24.27 0.63
CA GLU A 549 -21.29 24.30 1.03
C GLU A 549 -20.37 23.63 -0.01
N HIS A 550 -20.92 22.72 -0.83
CA HIS A 550 -20.19 21.95 -1.85
C HIS A 550 -20.56 22.42 -3.27
N GLU A 551 -19.57 22.60 -4.16
CA GLU A 551 -19.78 23.23 -5.49
C GLU A 551 -20.66 22.39 -6.42
N THR A 552 -20.40 21.08 -6.50
CA THR A 552 -21.18 20.12 -7.29
C THR A 552 -21.92 19.12 -6.40
N PHE A 553 -22.91 18.43 -6.96
CA PHE A 553 -23.57 17.33 -6.25
C PHE A 553 -22.61 16.15 -6.03
N ILE A 554 -21.68 15.89 -6.95
CA ILE A 554 -20.64 14.87 -6.77
C ILE A 554 -19.69 15.22 -5.60
N ASP A 555 -19.31 16.48 -5.44
CA ASP A 555 -18.50 16.92 -4.29
C ASP A 555 -19.27 16.76 -2.96
N GLY A 556 -20.56 17.09 -2.96
CA GLY A 556 -21.45 16.84 -1.82
C GLY A 556 -21.58 15.36 -1.46
N ALA A 557 -21.71 14.49 -2.46
CA ALA A 557 -21.72 13.05 -2.28
C ALA A 557 -20.39 12.51 -1.73
N ILE A 558 -19.25 13.07 -2.15
CA ILE A 558 -17.94 12.71 -1.60
C ILE A 558 -17.77 13.23 -0.17
N ALA A 559 -18.23 14.45 0.13
CA ALA A 559 -18.27 15.00 1.48
C ALA A 559 -19.17 14.17 2.42
N TYR A 560 -20.29 13.64 1.93
CA TYR A 560 -21.13 12.68 2.64
C TYR A 560 -20.33 11.44 3.06
N TYR A 561 -19.64 10.77 2.13
CA TYR A 561 -18.84 9.59 2.46
C TYR A 561 -17.67 9.90 3.40
N LYS A 562 -16.94 11.01 3.19
CA LYS A 562 -15.86 11.46 4.09
C LYS A 562 -16.38 11.69 5.52
N THR A 563 -17.51 12.39 5.66
CA THR A 563 -18.14 12.69 6.96
C THR A 563 -18.66 11.41 7.63
N MET A 564 -19.37 10.57 6.89
CA MET A 564 -19.87 9.28 7.39
C MET A 564 -18.71 8.39 7.85
N PHE A 565 -17.65 8.25 7.05
CA PHE A 565 -16.52 7.36 7.36
C PHE A 565 -15.76 7.81 8.60
N ALA A 566 -15.56 9.12 8.78
CA ALA A 566 -14.94 9.68 9.99
C ALA A 566 -15.85 9.48 11.22
N ARG A 567 -17.07 10.03 11.19
CA ARG A 567 -18.03 10.02 12.31
C ARG A 567 -18.43 8.62 12.76
N VAL A 568 -18.51 7.67 11.84
CA VAL A 568 -18.79 6.27 12.17
C VAL A 568 -17.57 5.59 12.80
N ARG A 569 -16.34 5.86 12.34
CA ARG A 569 -15.13 5.31 12.96
C ARG A 569 -14.76 5.98 14.30
N GLU A 570 -15.22 7.21 14.56
CA GLU A 570 -15.16 7.84 15.90
C GLU A 570 -15.95 7.05 16.95
N VAL A 571 -17.12 6.52 16.60
CA VAL A 571 -18.00 5.76 17.50
C VAL A 571 -17.71 4.25 17.46
N TYR A 572 -17.36 3.73 16.28
CA TYR A 572 -17.14 2.31 16.00
C TYR A 572 -15.80 2.12 15.25
N PRO A 573 -14.65 2.09 15.94
CA PRO A 573 -13.32 2.10 15.31
C PRO A 573 -12.99 0.92 14.38
N HIS A 574 -13.82 -0.13 14.38
CA HIS A 574 -13.68 -1.31 13.53
C HIS A 574 -14.74 -1.40 12.43
N ALA A 575 -15.61 -0.39 12.30
CA ALA A 575 -16.64 -0.34 11.27
C ALA A 575 -16.04 -0.38 9.85
N LYS A 576 -16.73 -1.10 8.97
CA LYS A 576 -16.32 -1.37 7.59
C LYS A 576 -17.27 -0.78 6.58
N PHE A 577 -16.71 -0.26 5.48
CA PHE A 577 -17.50 0.33 4.39
C PHE A 577 -17.41 -0.52 3.13
N VAL A 578 -18.56 -0.80 2.52
CA VAL A 578 -18.69 -1.64 1.32
C VAL A 578 -19.43 -0.85 0.24
N PHE A 579 -18.89 -0.79 -0.98
CA PHE A 579 -19.61 -0.21 -2.13
C PHE A 579 -19.88 -1.29 -3.19
N GLU A 580 -21.10 -1.34 -3.70
CA GLU A 580 -21.52 -2.16 -4.84
C GLU A 580 -22.08 -1.26 -5.96
N PRO A 581 -21.22 -0.66 -6.81
CA PRO A 581 -21.66 -0.04 -8.05
C PRO A 581 -22.05 -1.07 -9.12
N TRP A 582 -22.68 -0.59 -10.19
CA TRP A 582 -22.86 -1.41 -11.39
C TRP A 582 -21.51 -1.81 -12.01
N GLY A 583 -20.57 -0.87 -12.14
CA GLY A 583 -19.27 -1.10 -12.78
C GLY A 583 -18.11 -0.36 -12.12
N ILE A 584 -17.12 -1.11 -11.62
CA ILE A 584 -15.93 -0.55 -10.93
C ILE A 584 -15.18 0.47 -11.81
N TYR A 585 -14.98 0.19 -13.11
CA TYR A 585 -14.26 1.08 -14.02
C TYR A 585 -15.00 2.39 -14.33
N ASP A 586 -16.33 2.38 -14.44
CA ASP A 586 -17.11 3.60 -14.71
C ASP A 586 -17.12 4.57 -13.52
N VAL A 587 -16.96 4.03 -12.31
CA VAL A 587 -16.74 4.81 -11.09
C VAL A 587 -15.29 5.29 -11.02
N TRP A 588 -14.31 4.39 -11.20
CA TRP A 588 -12.88 4.71 -11.11
C TRP A 588 -12.47 5.88 -12.03
N ASN A 589 -12.91 5.85 -13.29
CA ASN A 589 -12.56 6.88 -14.27
C ASN A 589 -13.03 8.30 -13.89
N ARG A 590 -14.01 8.44 -12.99
CA ARG A 590 -14.50 9.74 -12.49
C ARG A 590 -13.69 10.29 -11.32
N ILE A 591 -13.22 9.41 -10.43
CA ILE A 591 -12.63 9.81 -9.13
C ILE A 591 -11.11 9.73 -9.09
N ARG A 592 -10.46 8.95 -9.96
CA ARG A 592 -9.02 8.64 -9.89
C ARG A 592 -8.07 9.83 -9.95
N HIS A 593 -8.57 10.99 -10.41
CA HIS A 593 -7.81 12.23 -10.51
C HIS A 593 -7.94 13.13 -9.26
N ARG A 594 -8.67 12.69 -8.22
CA ARG A 594 -8.83 13.43 -6.97
C ARG A 594 -7.71 13.15 -5.98
N GLU A 595 -7.20 14.21 -5.37
CA GLU A 595 -6.17 14.13 -4.32
C GLU A 595 -6.72 13.53 -3.01
N ASP A 596 -8.02 13.73 -2.72
CA ASP A 596 -8.70 13.27 -1.50
C ASP A 596 -9.27 11.84 -1.57
N LEU A 597 -8.99 11.10 -2.66
CA LEU A 597 -9.48 9.75 -2.94
C LEU A 597 -9.39 8.77 -1.75
N LYS A 598 -8.33 8.87 -0.95
CA LYS A 598 -8.08 7.97 0.19
C LYS A 598 -8.99 8.23 1.40
N GLU A 599 -9.61 9.40 1.49
CA GLU A 599 -10.51 9.75 2.60
C GLU A 599 -11.90 9.11 2.48
N PHE A 600 -12.33 8.79 1.25
CA PHE A 600 -13.61 8.12 0.95
C PHE A 600 -13.43 6.73 0.28
N ALA A 601 -12.23 6.14 0.35
CA ALA A 601 -11.99 4.77 -0.10
C ALA A 601 -12.68 3.77 0.84
N PRO A 602 -13.57 2.88 0.34
CA PRO A 602 -14.23 1.88 1.17
C PRO A 602 -13.25 0.78 1.61
N ASP A 603 -13.62 0.01 2.63
CA ASP A 603 -12.83 -1.15 3.05
C ASP A 603 -12.96 -2.34 2.08
N PHE A 604 -14.04 -2.41 1.30
CA PHE A 604 -14.35 -3.49 0.36
C PHE A 604 -15.14 -2.96 -0.85
N TYR A 605 -14.86 -3.51 -2.02
CA TYR A 605 -15.46 -3.10 -3.28
C TYR A 605 -16.07 -4.30 -4.01
N LEU A 606 -17.29 -4.14 -4.51
CA LEU A 606 -18.05 -5.15 -5.23
C LEU A 606 -18.41 -4.64 -6.64
N THR A 607 -19.09 -5.47 -7.43
CA THR A 607 -19.71 -5.02 -8.69
C THR A 607 -20.97 -5.83 -8.97
N GLU A 608 -22.09 -5.14 -9.16
CA GLU A 608 -23.39 -5.72 -9.51
C GLU A 608 -23.42 -6.15 -11.00
N GLY A 609 -22.67 -5.46 -11.86
CA GLY A 609 -22.52 -5.85 -13.26
C GLY A 609 -21.85 -7.23 -13.42
N PRO A 610 -22.03 -7.89 -14.58
CA PRO A 610 -21.38 -9.17 -14.88
C PRO A 610 -19.92 -9.05 -15.34
N ASP A 611 -19.37 -7.83 -15.46
CA ASP A 611 -18.02 -7.61 -15.99
C ASP A 611 -16.93 -7.88 -14.93
N LEU A 612 -15.98 -8.75 -15.29
CA LEU A 612 -14.80 -9.09 -14.49
C LEU A 612 -13.49 -8.49 -15.05
N SER A 613 -13.58 -7.54 -16.00
CA SER A 613 -12.40 -6.89 -16.59
C SER A 613 -11.53 -6.16 -15.56
N TYR A 614 -12.08 -5.76 -14.41
CA TYR A 614 -11.38 -5.19 -13.25
C TYR A 614 -10.44 -6.16 -12.51
N LEU A 615 -10.45 -7.46 -12.83
CA LEU A 615 -9.56 -8.48 -12.28
C LEU A 615 -8.37 -8.84 -13.20
N THR A 616 -8.37 -8.31 -14.43
CA THR A 616 -7.49 -8.78 -15.52
C THR A 616 -6.98 -7.70 -16.47
N GLY A 617 -7.68 -6.57 -16.64
CA GLY A 617 -7.26 -5.47 -17.51
C GLY A 617 -6.16 -4.59 -16.89
N GLU A 618 -5.50 -3.76 -17.71
CA GLU A 618 -4.36 -2.93 -17.28
C GLU A 618 -4.72 -1.98 -16.11
N MET A 619 -5.92 -1.39 -16.16
CA MET A 619 -6.47 -0.50 -15.14
C MET A 619 -6.63 -1.17 -13.75
N THR A 620 -6.66 -2.51 -13.68
CA THR A 620 -6.60 -3.27 -12.41
C THR A 620 -5.43 -2.85 -11.54
N GLN A 621 -4.25 -2.61 -12.14
CA GLN A 621 -3.04 -2.26 -11.37
C GLN A 621 -3.09 -0.82 -10.85
N GLU A 622 -3.72 0.09 -11.59
CA GLU A 622 -3.97 1.48 -11.17
C GLU A 622 -4.85 1.47 -9.90
N ILE A 623 -6.00 0.79 -9.95
CA ILE A 623 -6.93 0.69 -8.83
C ILE A 623 -6.30 -0.02 -7.63
N ALA A 624 -5.63 -1.14 -7.86
CA ALA A 624 -5.04 -1.97 -6.80
C ALA A 624 -3.86 -1.31 -6.06
N SER A 625 -3.17 -0.36 -6.70
CA SER A 625 -2.05 0.38 -6.09
C SER A 625 -2.45 1.74 -5.50
N VAL A 626 -3.49 2.39 -6.05
CA VAL A 626 -3.90 3.74 -5.64
C VAL A 626 -5.09 3.74 -4.67
N TRP A 627 -6.05 2.82 -4.82
CA TRP A 627 -7.35 2.88 -4.14
C TRP A 627 -7.62 1.68 -3.21
N VAL A 628 -7.89 0.49 -3.77
CA VAL A 628 -8.25 -0.71 -3.02
C VAL A 628 -7.60 -1.94 -3.67
N GLY A 629 -6.81 -2.70 -2.90
CA GLY A 629 -6.11 -3.90 -3.39
C GLY A 629 -7.06 -4.99 -3.88
N LEU A 630 -6.57 -5.92 -4.71
CA LEU A 630 -7.37 -7.03 -5.25
C LEU A 630 -8.00 -7.92 -4.15
N ASP A 631 -7.35 -8.03 -2.99
CA ASP A 631 -7.88 -8.71 -1.80
C ASP A 631 -9.11 -8.01 -1.19
N LYS A 632 -9.40 -6.78 -1.62
CA LYS A 632 -10.55 -5.96 -1.25
C LYS A 632 -11.51 -5.72 -2.43
N MET A 633 -11.44 -6.54 -3.48
CA MET A 633 -12.39 -6.52 -4.59
C MET A 633 -13.22 -7.82 -4.65
N GLY A 634 -14.39 -7.75 -5.25
CA GLY A 634 -15.24 -8.89 -5.50
C GLY A 634 -16.39 -8.61 -6.46
N SER A 635 -17.21 -9.64 -6.69
CA SER A 635 -18.41 -9.58 -7.53
C SER A 635 -19.60 -10.15 -6.79
N THR A 636 -20.76 -9.57 -7.09
CA THR A 636 -22.09 -9.94 -6.57
C THR A 636 -23.03 -10.27 -7.71
N SER A 637 -22.86 -9.66 -8.89
CA SER A 637 -23.37 -10.09 -10.20
C SER A 637 -24.67 -10.92 -10.17
N PRO A 638 -25.78 -10.36 -9.63
CA PRO A 638 -26.99 -11.11 -9.30
C PRO A 638 -27.87 -11.42 -10.53
N ASP A 639 -27.68 -10.71 -11.64
CA ASP A 639 -28.33 -11.02 -12.92
C ASP A 639 -27.76 -12.27 -13.61
N VAL A 640 -26.60 -12.78 -13.17
CA VAL A 640 -25.99 -14.00 -13.74
C VAL A 640 -26.57 -15.22 -13.04
N ILE A 641 -27.53 -15.88 -13.69
CA ILE A 641 -28.28 -17.03 -13.15
C ILE A 641 -27.91 -18.39 -13.78
N GLY A 642 -27.06 -18.42 -14.80
CA GLY A 642 -26.63 -19.65 -15.48
C GLY A 642 -25.47 -20.36 -14.77
N VAL A 643 -25.45 -21.70 -14.79
CA VAL A 643 -24.48 -22.50 -14.00
C VAL A 643 -23.07 -22.48 -14.60
N ASP A 644 -22.94 -22.43 -15.92
CA ASP A 644 -21.65 -22.36 -16.60
C ASP A 644 -21.03 -20.97 -16.47
N GLU A 645 -21.86 -19.93 -16.57
CA GLU A 645 -21.49 -18.53 -16.40
C GLU A 645 -21.03 -18.27 -14.96
N ASN A 646 -21.81 -18.66 -13.95
CA ASN A 646 -21.38 -18.54 -12.55
C ASN A 646 -20.09 -19.34 -12.26
N ARG A 647 -19.91 -20.52 -12.87
CA ARG A 647 -18.68 -21.32 -12.70
C ARG A 647 -17.48 -20.61 -13.33
N ALA A 648 -17.66 -19.99 -14.49
CA ALA A 648 -16.63 -19.17 -15.14
C ALA A 648 -16.31 -17.89 -14.36
N MET A 649 -17.30 -17.26 -13.71
CA MET A 649 -17.07 -16.12 -12.82
C MET A 649 -16.32 -16.55 -11.56
N LEU A 650 -16.78 -17.58 -10.86
CA LEU A 650 -16.10 -18.16 -9.70
C LEU A 650 -14.64 -18.48 -10.02
N GLY A 651 -14.36 -19.15 -11.14
CA GLY A 651 -13.01 -19.50 -11.55
C GLY A 651 -12.11 -18.29 -11.76
N GLN A 652 -12.61 -17.23 -12.40
CA GLN A 652 -11.86 -15.98 -12.62
C GLN A 652 -11.64 -15.16 -11.34
N ILE A 653 -12.61 -15.14 -10.43
CA ILE A 653 -12.54 -14.45 -9.13
C ILE A 653 -11.56 -15.18 -8.19
N ALA A 654 -11.73 -16.49 -8.04
CA ALA A 654 -11.01 -17.27 -7.02
C ALA A 654 -9.50 -17.34 -7.28
N VAL A 655 -9.04 -17.42 -8.53
CA VAL A 655 -7.59 -17.39 -8.87
C VAL A 655 -6.92 -16.03 -8.65
N LYS A 656 -7.69 -15.00 -8.29
CA LYS A 656 -7.18 -13.64 -7.98
C LYS A 656 -7.18 -13.31 -6.49
N GLY A 657 -7.79 -14.16 -5.65
CA GLY A 657 -8.02 -13.86 -4.23
C GLY A 657 -9.11 -12.81 -4.00
N ALA A 658 -9.87 -12.47 -5.05
CA ALA A 658 -11.08 -11.67 -4.95
C ALA A 658 -12.23 -12.49 -4.35
N TRP A 659 -13.34 -11.82 -4.06
CA TRP A 659 -14.49 -12.39 -3.35
C TRP A 659 -15.70 -12.56 -4.26
N PHE A 660 -16.52 -13.59 -4.01
CA PHE A 660 -17.76 -13.85 -4.74
C PHE A 660 -18.89 -13.88 -3.71
N CYS A 661 -19.63 -12.78 -3.60
CA CYS A 661 -20.59 -12.55 -2.52
C CYS A 661 -22.03 -12.54 -3.05
N ASN A 662 -22.98 -12.26 -2.15
CA ASN A 662 -24.36 -11.95 -2.52
C ASN A 662 -24.81 -10.67 -1.83
N TYR A 663 -25.46 -9.78 -2.56
CA TYR A 663 -25.96 -8.50 -2.07
C TYR A 663 -27.38 -8.27 -2.59
N GLY A 664 -28.34 -8.06 -1.68
CA GLY A 664 -29.73 -7.67 -1.98
C GLY A 664 -30.62 -8.68 -2.71
N HIS A 665 -30.11 -9.43 -3.68
CA HIS A 665 -30.84 -10.36 -4.53
C HIS A 665 -29.93 -11.45 -5.11
N TRP A 666 -30.54 -12.52 -5.65
CA TRP A 666 -29.86 -13.68 -6.25
C TRP A 666 -30.23 -13.89 -7.73
N ALA A 667 -31.22 -13.15 -8.21
CA ALA A 667 -31.73 -13.19 -9.58
C ALA A 667 -32.49 -11.90 -9.85
N ARG A 668 -32.49 -11.48 -11.12
CA ARG A 668 -33.12 -10.28 -11.69
C ARG A 668 -34.40 -9.81 -11.00
N ILE A 669 -34.44 -8.53 -10.66
CA ILE A 669 -35.62 -7.89 -10.07
C ILE A 669 -36.67 -7.59 -11.15
N MET A 670 -37.92 -8.02 -10.91
CA MET A 670 -39.08 -7.66 -11.74
C MET A 670 -39.29 -6.13 -11.78
N LEU A 671 -39.28 -5.56 -12.98
CA LEU A 671 -39.85 -4.23 -13.23
C LEU A 671 -41.40 -4.31 -13.20
N PRO A 672 -42.11 -3.27 -12.73
CA PRO A 672 -43.58 -3.21 -12.77
C PRO A 672 -44.21 -3.29 -14.17
N SER A 673 -43.40 -3.19 -15.25
CA SER A 673 -43.82 -3.20 -16.65
C SER A 673 -43.90 -4.59 -17.30
N GLY A 674 -43.91 -5.67 -16.51
CA GLY A 674 -44.40 -6.99 -16.93
C GLY A 674 -43.42 -7.84 -17.76
N GLY A 675 -42.12 -7.78 -17.46
CA GLY A 675 -41.09 -8.62 -18.09
C GLY A 675 -40.49 -9.65 -17.13
N GLU A 676 -40.79 -10.92 -17.39
CA GLU A 676 -40.19 -12.15 -16.83
C GLU A 676 -40.30 -12.38 -15.31
N GLU A 677 -40.47 -13.64 -14.90
CA GLU A 677 -40.68 -14.02 -13.50
C GLU A 677 -39.37 -14.19 -12.72
N ARG A 678 -39.41 -13.90 -11.41
CA ARG A 678 -38.31 -14.25 -10.50
C ARG A 678 -38.19 -15.77 -10.45
N PRO A 679 -37.04 -16.38 -10.81
CA PRO A 679 -36.90 -17.83 -10.75
C PRO A 679 -36.95 -18.34 -9.29
N TRP A 680 -36.40 -17.57 -8.35
CA TRP A 680 -36.23 -17.97 -6.94
C TRP A 680 -36.66 -16.86 -5.98
N PRO A 681 -37.96 -16.74 -5.62
CA PRO A 681 -38.47 -15.66 -4.77
C PRO A 681 -38.09 -15.77 -3.28
N THR A 682 -37.58 -16.93 -2.84
CA THR A 682 -37.23 -17.23 -1.44
C THR A 682 -35.92 -18.01 -1.35
N ILE A 683 -35.21 -17.97 -0.22
CA ILE A 683 -33.93 -18.69 -0.06
C ILE A 683 -34.08 -20.21 -0.29
N PRO A 684 -35.13 -20.89 0.23
CA PRO A 684 -35.37 -22.30 -0.07
C PRO A 684 -35.56 -22.65 -1.55
N SER A 685 -36.04 -21.71 -2.37
CA SER A 685 -36.24 -21.94 -3.81
C SER A 685 -34.96 -21.85 -4.66
N ILE A 686 -33.88 -21.28 -4.13
CA ILE A 686 -32.58 -21.18 -4.82
C ILE A 686 -32.00 -22.61 -5.01
N PRO A 687 -31.34 -22.94 -6.13
CA PRO A 687 -30.64 -24.21 -6.31
C PRO A 687 -29.44 -24.36 -5.37
N ASP A 688 -29.18 -25.57 -4.91
CA ASP A 688 -28.08 -25.85 -3.96
C ASP A 688 -26.70 -25.58 -4.60
N TRP A 689 -26.54 -25.89 -5.89
CA TRP A 689 -25.32 -25.58 -6.63
C TRP A 689 -25.01 -24.08 -6.60
N PHE A 690 -26.03 -23.22 -6.65
CA PHE A 690 -25.86 -21.78 -6.70
C PHE A 690 -25.48 -21.21 -5.33
N LYS A 691 -26.17 -21.67 -4.27
CA LYS A 691 -25.84 -21.36 -2.86
C LYS A 691 -24.36 -21.64 -2.55
N LEU A 692 -23.89 -22.83 -2.92
CA LEU A 692 -22.52 -23.28 -2.64
C LEU A 692 -21.49 -22.56 -3.53
N MET A 693 -21.76 -22.40 -4.83
CA MET A 693 -20.83 -21.75 -5.76
C MET A 693 -20.53 -20.30 -5.37
N ARG A 694 -21.51 -19.59 -4.80
CA ARG A 694 -21.39 -18.25 -4.20
C ARG A 694 -20.66 -18.21 -2.85
N GLN A 695 -19.98 -19.29 -2.44
CA GLN A 695 -19.16 -19.35 -1.22
C GLN A 695 -17.75 -19.92 -1.47
N VAL A 696 -17.52 -20.66 -2.56
CA VAL A 696 -16.24 -21.36 -2.83
C VAL A 696 -15.01 -20.43 -2.79
N ALA A 697 -15.05 -19.27 -3.46
CA ALA A 697 -13.94 -18.31 -3.45
C ALA A 697 -13.66 -17.78 -2.03
N ASN A 698 -14.73 -17.46 -1.29
CA ASN A 698 -14.66 -16.86 0.04
C ASN A 698 -14.14 -17.86 1.07
N TRP A 699 -14.53 -19.13 0.96
CA TRP A 699 -14.05 -20.20 1.83
C TRP A 699 -12.59 -20.57 1.53
N ASP A 700 -12.14 -20.50 0.28
CA ASP A 700 -10.72 -20.65 -0.06
C ASP A 700 -9.89 -19.45 0.43
N ASN A 701 -10.44 -18.22 0.42
CA ASN A 701 -9.83 -17.04 1.04
C ASN A 701 -9.71 -17.19 2.56
N LEU A 702 -10.80 -17.55 3.24
CA LEU A 702 -10.87 -17.77 4.69
C LEU A 702 -10.01 -18.95 5.17
N SER A 703 -9.82 -19.97 4.32
CA SER A 703 -8.96 -21.13 4.61
C SER A 703 -7.48 -20.89 4.27
N GLY A 704 -7.12 -19.68 3.81
CA GLY A 704 -5.74 -19.32 3.48
C GLY A 704 -5.16 -20.04 2.24
N VAL A 705 -6.00 -20.55 1.33
CA VAL A 705 -5.56 -21.34 0.17
C VAL A 705 -4.69 -20.47 -0.76
N PRO A 706 -3.39 -20.79 -0.97
CA PRO A 706 -2.49 -19.95 -1.76
C PRO A 706 -2.95 -19.80 -3.21
N LEU A 707 -2.78 -18.61 -3.80
CA LEU A 707 -3.20 -18.37 -5.20
C LEU A 707 -2.47 -19.28 -6.21
N SER A 708 -1.26 -19.75 -5.89
CA SER A 708 -0.52 -20.74 -6.68
C SER A 708 -1.16 -22.13 -6.70
N GLU A 709 -1.99 -22.45 -5.73
CA GLU A 709 -2.74 -23.72 -5.65
C GLU A 709 -4.12 -23.64 -6.29
N ARG A 710 -4.56 -22.44 -6.71
CA ARG A 710 -5.88 -22.19 -7.31
C ARG A 710 -5.76 -22.17 -8.83
N GLN A 711 -6.55 -22.99 -9.51
CA GLN A 711 -6.46 -23.15 -10.97
C GLN A 711 -7.84 -23.00 -11.61
N TRP A 712 -7.89 -22.22 -12.70
CA TRP A 712 -9.05 -22.11 -13.58
C TRP A 712 -8.59 -22.42 -15.01
N ASN A 713 -9.13 -23.47 -15.61
CA ASN A 713 -8.71 -23.96 -16.93
C ASN A 713 -9.67 -23.56 -18.08
N GLY A 714 -10.63 -22.66 -17.81
CA GLY A 714 -11.69 -22.28 -18.74
C GLY A 714 -12.96 -23.15 -18.66
N VAL A 715 -12.93 -24.27 -17.95
CA VAL A 715 -14.08 -25.20 -17.79
C VAL A 715 -14.36 -25.52 -16.33
N ALA A 716 -13.31 -25.76 -15.53
CA ALA A 716 -13.39 -26.11 -14.11
C ALA A 716 -12.40 -25.29 -13.26
N TYR A 717 -12.83 -25.00 -12.05
CA TYR A 717 -12.01 -24.45 -10.96
C TYR A 717 -11.58 -25.58 -10.03
N GLU A 718 -10.30 -25.62 -9.64
CA GLU A 718 -9.77 -26.55 -8.62
C GLU A 718 -8.81 -25.85 -7.67
N SER A 719 -8.77 -26.31 -6.42
CA SER A 719 -7.76 -25.98 -5.41
C SER A 719 -7.51 -27.16 -4.46
N THR A 720 -6.58 -27.01 -3.50
CA THR A 720 -6.34 -27.99 -2.41
C THR A 720 -7.46 -28.05 -1.37
N ASN A 721 -8.53 -27.27 -1.55
CA ASN A 721 -9.67 -27.16 -0.64
C ASN A 721 -11.03 -27.34 -1.33
N SER A 722 -11.11 -26.99 -2.62
CA SER A 722 -12.37 -26.82 -3.35
C SER A 722 -12.30 -27.28 -4.81
N CYS A 723 -13.47 -27.50 -5.42
CA CYS A 723 -13.64 -27.70 -6.86
C CYS A 723 -14.99 -27.14 -7.32
N ALA A 724 -15.05 -26.61 -8.53
CA ALA A 724 -16.28 -26.40 -9.27
C ALA A 724 -16.07 -26.80 -10.73
N SER A 725 -16.63 -27.93 -11.15
CA SER A 725 -16.59 -28.47 -12.51
C SER A 725 -18.02 -28.61 -13.09
N PRO A 726 -18.17 -29.08 -14.34
CA PRO A 726 -19.48 -29.48 -14.88
C PRO A 726 -20.15 -30.65 -14.13
N ASP A 727 -19.39 -31.41 -13.34
CA ASP A 727 -19.81 -32.67 -12.72
C ASP A 727 -20.00 -32.59 -11.20
N VAL A 728 -19.28 -31.69 -10.53
CA VAL A 728 -19.34 -31.51 -9.06
C VAL A 728 -18.93 -30.09 -8.65
N ILE A 729 -19.57 -29.59 -7.61
CA ILE A 729 -19.13 -28.40 -6.86
C ILE A 729 -18.94 -28.84 -5.42
N TYR A 730 -17.75 -28.64 -4.84
CA TYR A 730 -17.53 -28.86 -3.41
C TYR A 730 -16.51 -27.89 -2.84
N SER A 731 -16.64 -27.62 -1.54
CA SER A 731 -15.68 -26.83 -0.76
C SER A 731 -15.72 -27.24 0.71
N ARG A 732 -14.64 -26.97 1.44
CA ARG A 732 -14.55 -27.24 2.87
C ARG A 732 -14.82 -25.96 3.65
N GLN A 733 -15.82 -26.02 4.53
CA GLN A 733 -16.27 -24.88 5.29
C GLN A 733 -15.20 -24.53 6.36
N PRO A 734 -14.64 -23.30 6.38
CA PRO A 734 -13.39 -23.00 7.09
C PRO A 734 -13.42 -23.23 8.61
N ARG A 735 -14.59 -23.02 9.24
CA ARG A 735 -14.78 -23.08 10.69
C ARG A 735 -15.06 -24.49 11.22
N THR A 736 -15.60 -25.36 10.37
CA THR A 736 -16.10 -26.69 10.77
C THR A 736 -15.36 -27.86 10.10
N GLY A 737 -14.59 -27.61 9.04
CA GLY A 737 -13.89 -28.64 8.26
C GLY A 737 -14.80 -29.55 7.41
N LYS A 738 -16.13 -29.44 7.57
CA LYS A 738 -17.14 -30.18 6.80
C LYS A 738 -17.00 -29.87 5.31
N ILE A 739 -17.13 -30.89 4.46
CA ILE A 739 -17.22 -30.71 3.01
C ILE A 739 -18.68 -30.47 2.66
N PHE A 740 -18.99 -29.34 2.06
CA PHE A 740 -20.28 -29.10 1.41
C PHE A 740 -20.12 -29.46 -0.06
N ALA A 741 -21.05 -30.23 -0.62
CA ALA A 741 -20.96 -30.74 -1.98
C ALA A 741 -22.31 -30.72 -2.70
N VAL A 742 -22.28 -30.54 -4.02
CA VAL A 742 -23.40 -30.72 -4.94
C VAL A 742 -22.90 -31.49 -6.15
N PHE A 743 -23.48 -32.66 -6.43
CA PHE A 743 -23.15 -33.45 -7.62
C PHE A 743 -24.02 -32.99 -8.79
N MET A 744 -23.38 -32.49 -9.85
CA MET A 744 -24.04 -32.02 -11.08
C MET A 744 -24.22 -33.16 -12.09
N SER A 745 -23.41 -34.22 -11.99
CA SER A 745 -23.53 -35.46 -12.77
C SER A 745 -23.22 -36.69 -11.90
N GLY A 746 -23.42 -37.89 -12.44
CA GLY A 746 -22.99 -39.15 -11.79
C GLY A 746 -21.48 -39.37 -11.83
N ASP A 747 -20.76 -38.67 -12.72
CA ASP A 747 -19.31 -38.79 -12.87
C ASP A 747 -18.53 -37.93 -11.86
N GLY A 748 -19.21 -37.02 -11.14
CA GLY A 748 -18.66 -36.09 -10.16
C GLY A 748 -17.89 -36.75 -9.01
N VAL A 749 -16.82 -36.07 -8.55
CA VAL A 749 -15.84 -36.61 -7.60
C VAL A 749 -15.48 -35.58 -6.52
N VAL A 750 -15.89 -35.83 -5.28
CA VAL A 750 -15.34 -35.13 -4.12
C VAL A 750 -14.05 -35.84 -3.68
N ARG A 751 -12.95 -35.10 -3.54
CA ARG A 751 -11.64 -35.66 -3.16
C ARG A 751 -11.41 -35.47 -1.64
N LEU A 752 -11.08 -36.56 -0.95
CA LEU A 752 -10.65 -36.53 0.44
C LEU A 752 -9.17 -36.13 0.52
N ARG A 753 -8.75 -35.51 1.63
CA ARG A 753 -7.31 -35.28 1.87
C ARG A 753 -6.65 -36.59 2.35
N PRO A 754 -5.34 -36.77 2.18
CA PRO A 754 -4.65 -37.97 2.66
C PRO A 754 -4.91 -38.23 4.15
N GLY A 755 -5.42 -39.41 4.48
CA GLY A 755 -5.78 -39.80 5.85
C GLY A 755 -7.10 -39.24 6.37
N GLU A 756 -7.99 -38.72 5.53
CA GLU A 756 -9.38 -38.43 5.89
C GLU A 756 -10.30 -39.65 5.65
N GLU A 757 -11.08 -40.00 6.67
CA GLU A 757 -12.18 -40.98 6.59
C GLU A 757 -13.53 -40.25 6.77
N VAL A 758 -14.58 -40.72 6.09
CA VAL A 758 -15.93 -40.15 6.18
C VAL A 758 -16.67 -40.74 7.38
N VAL A 759 -17.19 -39.87 8.24
CA VAL A 759 -17.96 -40.24 9.44
C VAL A 759 -19.46 -40.25 9.15
N SER A 760 -19.96 -39.22 8.46
CA SER A 760 -21.37 -39.10 8.10
C SER A 760 -21.56 -38.30 6.83
N VAL A 761 -22.66 -38.56 6.13
CA VAL A 761 -23.12 -37.81 4.97
C VAL A 761 -24.58 -37.45 5.23
N SER A 762 -24.93 -36.19 5.11
CA SER A 762 -26.29 -35.69 5.31
C SER A 762 -26.81 -35.02 4.05
N ARG A 763 -28.07 -35.27 3.72
CA ARG A 763 -28.84 -34.42 2.81
C ARG A 763 -29.07 -33.07 3.47
N VAL A 764 -29.37 -32.05 2.66
CA VAL A 764 -29.67 -30.70 3.18
C VAL A 764 -31.12 -30.30 2.95
N ASP A 765 -31.57 -29.29 3.70
CA ASP A 765 -32.82 -28.57 3.45
C ASP A 765 -32.61 -27.35 2.53
N GLY A 766 -33.67 -26.59 2.27
CA GLY A 766 -33.61 -25.41 1.40
C GLY A 766 -32.63 -24.32 1.84
N TYR A 767 -32.13 -24.33 3.08
CA TYR A 767 -31.15 -23.39 3.63
C TYR A 767 -29.73 -23.99 3.68
N PHE A 768 -29.50 -25.13 3.02
CA PHE A 768 -28.27 -25.91 3.10
C PHE A 768 -27.98 -26.48 4.51
N VAL A 769 -29.01 -26.63 5.38
CA VAL A 769 -28.86 -27.22 6.73
C VAL A 769 -29.09 -28.74 6.68
N GLU A 770 -28.29 -29.52 7.40
CA GLU A 770 -28.44 -30.98 7.49
C GLU A 770 -29.87 -31.41 7.89
N SER A 771 -30.48 -32.30 7.10
CA SER A 771 -31.90 -32.66 7.22
C SER A 771 -32.16 -34.16 7.40
N GLU A 772 -31.48 -35.02 6.62
CA GLU A 772 -31.65 -36.48 6.60
C GLU A 772 -30.30 -37.17 6.42
N ASP A 773 -30.22 -38.47 6.73
CA ASP A 773 -29.09 -39.31 6.33
C ASP A 773 -28.99 -39.41 4.79
N GLY A 774 -27.79 -39.17 4.27
CA GLY A 774 -27.44 -39.25 2.85
C GLY A 774 -26.39 -40.32 2.55
N MET A 775 -25.95 -41.11 3.54
CA MET A 775 -24.88 -42.13 3.36
C MET A 775 -25.21 -43.14 2.26
N ALA A 776 -26.47 -43.52 2.10
CA ALA A 776 -26.93 -44.44 1.06
C ALA A 776 -27.02 -43.81 -0.36
N ASP A 777 -26.90 -42.49 -0.49
CA ASP A 777 -26.94 -41.81 -1.79
C ASP A 777 -25.56 -41.69 -2.47
N VAL A 778 -24.47 -42.07 -1.77
CA VAL A 778 -23.08 -41.93 -2.24
C VAL A 778 -22.29 -43.24 -2.16
N ALA A 779 -21.26 -43.35 -2.99
CA ALA A 779 -20.25 -44.40 -2.92
C ALA A 779 -18.93 -43.79 -2.43
N ILE A 780 -18.30 -44.44 -1.44
CA ILE A 780 -17.07 -43.98 -0.80
C ILE A 780 -16.00 -45.06 -0.96
N ALA A 781 -14.94 -44.77 -1.69
CA ALA A 781 -13.84 -45.70 -1.98
C ALA A 781 -12.58 -44.91 -2.38
N ASP A 782 -11.39 -45.51 -2.20
CA ASP A 782 -10.12 -45.02 -2.77
C ASP A 782 -9.80 -43.53 -2.55
N GLY A 783 -10.23 -42.96 -1.41
CA GLY A 783 -10.02 -41.54 -1.08
C GLY A 783 -10.96 -40.55 -1.79
N VAL A 784 -12.05 -41.04 -2.40
CA VAL A 784 -13.04 -40.20 -3.09
C VAL A 784 -14.48 -40.56 -2.70
N ILE A 785 -15.39 -39.60 -2.91
CA ILE A 785 -16.84 -39.78 -2.80
C ILE A 785 -17.46 -39.48 -4.16
N ARG A 786 -18.36 -40.37 -4.61
CA ARG A 786 -19.12 -40.27 -5.85
C ARG A 786 -20.62 -40.37 -5.57
N LEU A 787 -21.45 -39.81 -6.44
CA LEU A 787 -22.89 -40.01 -6.36
C LEU A 787 -23.25 -41.47 -6.72
N ALA A 788 -24.07 -42.12 -5.91
CA ALA A 788 -24.63 -43.45 -6.18
C ALA A 788 -26.13 -43.38 -6.52
N ASN A 789 -26.85 -42.40 -5.97
CA ASN A 789 -28.27 -42.17 -6.24
C ASN A 789 -28.46 -41.01 -7.23
N MET A 790 -28.76 -41.32 -8.49
CA MET A 790 -28.96 -40.34 -9.56
C MET A 790 -30.16 -39.40 -9.34
N ASP A 791 -31.15 -39.79 -8.51
CA ASP A 791 -32.28 -38.92 -8.14
C ASP A 791 -31.84 -37.73 -7.25
N ARG A 792 -30.56 -37.68 -6.85
CA ARG A 792 -29.95 -36.61 -6.05
C ARG A 792 -28.97 -35.72 -6.81
N VAL A 793 -28.95 -35.78 -8.15
CA VAL A 793 -28.29 -34.76 -8.98
C VAL A 793 -28.86 -33.37 -8.67
N GLU A 794 -27.98 -32.35 -8.65
CA GLU A 794 -28.26 -30.97 -8.23
C GLU A 794 -28.82 -30.83 -6.80
N LYS A 795 -28.55 -31.78 -5.89
CA LYS A 795 -28.92 -31.65 -4.46
C LYS A 795 -27.69 -31.51 -3.57
N GLY A 796 -27.83 -30.69 -2.53
CA GLY A 796 -26.79 -30.46 -1.55
C GLY A 796 -26.58 -31.64 -0.60
N PHE A 797 -25.30 -31.87 -0.29
CA PHE A 797 -24.82 -32.79 0.72
C PHE A 797 -23.84 -32.07 1.65
N ILE A 798 -23.86 -32.45 2.92
CA ILE A 798 -22.83 -32.11 3.90
C ILE A 798 -22.15 -33.39 4.38
N ILE A 799 -20.83 -33.41 4.34
CA ILE A 799 -20.00 -34.58 4.63
C ILE A 799 -19.07 -34.22 5.80
N VAL A 800 -19.13 -35.03 6.86
CA VAL A 800 -18.24 -34.92 8.03
C VAL A 800 -17.10 -35.92 7.86
N THR A 801 -15.87 -35.46 8.05
CA THR A 801 -14.66 -36.31 7.98
C THR A 801 -13.83 -36.22 9.27
N THR A 802 -13.02 -37.25 9.50
CA THR A 802 -12.02 -37.29 10.58
C THR A 802 -10.65 -37.68 10.03
N LYS A 803 -9.57 -37.22 10.66
CA LYS A 803 -8.21 -37.65 10.32
C LYS A 803 -7.78 -38.86 11.13
N SER A 804 -7.41 -39.94 10.44
CA SER A 804 -6.99 -41.21 11.04
C SER A 804 -5.65 -41.06 11.76
N GLY A 805 -5.66 -40.90 13.08
CA GLY A 805 -4.44 -40.82 13.90
C GLY A 805 -4.52 -39.95 15.15
N VAL A 806 -5.53 -39.07 15.27
CA VAL A 806 -5.80 -38.35 16.53
C VAL A 806 -6.91 -39.08 17.28
N ALA A 807 -6.59 -39.64 18.45
CA ALA A 807 -7.61 -40.18 19.34
C ALA A 807 -8.49 -39.04 19.85
N ALA A 808 -9.82 -39.24 19.86
CA ALA A 808 -10.74 -38.31 20.48
C ALA A 808 -10.47 -38.26 21.99
N GLY A 809 -10.04 -37.09 22.48
CA GLY A 809 -10.02 -36.80 23.92
C GLY A 809 -11.42 -36.45 24.41
N GLU A 810 -11.77 -36.97 25.59
CA GLU A 810 -13.01 -36.68 26.32
C GLU A 810 -13.03 -35.27 26.94
#